data_AF-A0A8C2U5A7-F1
#
_entry.id   AF-A0A8C2U5A7-F1
#
_cell.length_a   1.000
_cell.length_b   1.000
_cell.length_c   1.000
_cell.angle_alpha   90.00
_cell.angle_beta   90.00
_cell.angle_gamma   90.00
#
_symmetry.space_group_name_H-M   'P 1'
#
loop_
_entity.id
_entity.type
_entity.pdbx_description
1 polymer ?
#
loop_
_entity_poly.entity_id
_entity_poly.type
_entity_poly.pdbx_seq_one_letter_code
_entity_poly.pdbx_strand_id
1 'polypeptide(L)'
;MDKIHGDGEARSKAPPRREREAGRRSANRSTTLRTARWAGPYGARRRGQLCAARPRCGRPGGDVPYAAGDSRPAPIWKKPRRPAAPGDESRGARPPRFPSRTWPAIVALALPPGALLTLGPGTAVGLGPASPPRPAAPPSSALWLARPRHPAQEPSRSPDAVPAPRRPPAAMRPRGGRCVPLLAGLAVVVALAEAATFLSHQYASEFLARKRRANSFMEESKKGNLERECVEELCNKEEAREIFENNPETEYFYPKYLSCLASYRAGVFRVSAVTPDSPADLRACVNEISNQCSPLPCHKDGYKDCIDGQARYTCICKPGWQGENCEEDINECEDFNGGCSQRCSNLPGSYRCLCEDGYFMHSNKRDCRDIDECAENTCAQLCVNSPGSYSCYCDGKKGFKLSKDMKSCESVPVCIPLNLERNYELLYLAEQFTGTPVLYLKFKLPNVTRFSAEFDFRTYDTEGVILYAESLDNTAWILLALRDGKIEIQFKNEFGTKVTSGGKAINDGLWHIISVEELENSISVKIAKEAVMNINSPGTLFKQSHGFLETKVYIAGLPRKVGDTLIKQINPRLDGCIRAWNLMNQGHSGVKEVIQEKQSKHCLVTVERGSFYPGNGMAKFNINYNNLDNAEDWLINVTMTIRPSADTGVMFALVSNETVPLALSIVDSNSSDSQEIIVTIGNITVARLESKKLCTPRKVQVGLLVTKQQLQLSVDSRTDQSNAELLSVLHQAMITDVVTYLGGLPDVPVGATLVTAFYNGCMEVKVNSRQLDLDEAILKHNSIRSHSCPLIME
;
A
#
# COMPACT_ATOMS: atom_id res chain seq x y z
N MET A 1 17.45 -64.71 -10.45
CA MET A 1 18.88 -64.77 -10.82
C MET A 1 19.00 -64.56 -12.32
N ASP A 2 20.06 -63.87 -12.72
CA ASP A 2 20.68 -63.84 -14.06
C ASP A 2 19.92 -63.30 -15.29
N LYS A 3 20.73 -63.05 -16.32
CA LYS A 3 20.51 -62.26 -17.55
C LYS A 3 20.80 -63.12 -18.79
N ILE A 4 20.44 -62.65 -20.00
CA ILE A 4 21.36 -62.31 -21.13
C ILE A 4 20.56 -62.03 -22.43
N HIS A 5 21.18 -61.32 -23.38
CA HIS A 5 20.64 -60.84 -24.67
C HIS A 5 20.48 -61.93 -25.76
N GLY A 6 19.82 -61.54 -26.86
CA GLY A 6 20.05 -62.08 -28.20
C GLY A 6 19.74 -61.04 -29.30
N ASP A 7 20.71 -60.72 -30.15
CA ASP A 7 20.59 -59.84 -31.34
C ASP A 7 20.47 -60.65 -32.64
N GLY A 8 20.08 -60.02 -33.77
CA GLY A 8 20.07 -60.68 -35.08
C GLY A 8 19.85 -59.79 -36.32
N GLU A 9 20.89 -59.63 -37.14
CA GLU A 9 20.89 -59.08 -38.51
C GLU A 9 21.02 -60.22 -39.57
N ALA A 10 20.77 -60.06 -40.87
CA ALA A 10 19.95 -59.16 -41.69
C ALA A 10 20.08 -59.60 -43.18
N ARG A 11 19.27 -59.08 -44.13
CA ARG A 11 19.52 -59.35 -45.58
C ARG A 11 18.93 -58.34 -46.60
N SER A 12 19.82 -57.45 -47.05
CA SER A 12 20.02 -56.87 -48.39
C SER A 12 19.03 -57.12 -49.57
N LYS A 13 18.71 -56.04 -50.34
CA LYS A 13 19.21 -55.76 -51.72
C LYS A 13 18.66 -54.43 -52.32
N ALA A 14 19.25 -53.97 -53.44
CA ALA A 14 18.94 -52.74 -54.22
C ALA A 14 19.27 -53.00 -55.72
N PRO A 15 19.44 -52.04 -56.66
CA PRO A 15 18.93 -50.66 -56.87
C PRO A 15 18.22 -50.52 -58.26
N PRO A 16 18.15 -49.33 -58.91
CA PRO A 16 19.02 -49.10 -60.09
C PRO A 16 19.61 -47.66 -60.23
N ARG A 17 20.19 -47.30 -61.41
CA ARG A 17 21.06 -46.13 -61.70
C ARG A 17 20.68 -45.37 -63.00
N ARG A 18 21.38 -44.24 -63.26
CA ARG A 18 21.63 -43.50 -64.54
C ARG A 18 20.71 -42.27 -64.79
N GLU A 19 21.12 -41.20 -65.51
CA GLU A 19 22.37 -40.93 -66.27
C GLU A 19 22.74 -39.41 -66.43
N ARG A 20 24.00 -39.16 -66.83
CA ARG A 20 24.58 -37.98 -67.55
C ARG A 20 24.93 -36.67 -66.83
N GLU A 21 25.90 -35.99 -67.44
CA GLU A 21 26.57 -34.76 -67.02
C GLU A 21 26.45 -33.67 -68.11
N ALA A 22 26.53 -32.39 -67.70
CA ALA A 22 27.16 -31.31 -68.47
C ALA A 22 27.46 -30.13 -67.52
N GLY A 23 28.56 -29.40 -67.71
CA GLY A 23 28.88 -28.25 -66.85
C GLY A 23 29.95 -27.32 -67.42
N ARG A 24 30.15 -26.16 -66.79
CA ARG A 24 31.26 -25.22 -67.02
C ARG A 24 31.59 -24.41 -65.76
N ARG A 25 32.78 -23.81 -65.73
CA ARG A 25 33.42 -23.17 -64.56
C ARG A 25 33.62 -21.66 -64.76
N SER A 26 34.04 -20.99 -63.68
CA SER A 26 34.79 -19.72 -63.64
C SER A 26 33.98 -18.41 -63.76
N ALA A 27 34.48 -17.24 -63.33
CA ALA A 27 34.91 -16.78 -61.99
C ALA A 27 35.52 -15.35 -62.07
N ASN A 28 35.51 -14.62 -60.94
CA ASN A 28 36.34 -13.45 -60.59
C ASN A 28 36.08 -12.03 -61.18
N ARG A 29 35.94 -11.07 -60.24
CA ARG A 29 36.58 -9.72 -60.13
C ARG A 29 36.13 -8.49 -60.97
N SER A 30 35.48 -7.55 -60.25
CA SER A 30 35.99 -6.22 -59.82
C SER A 30 35.73 -4.90 -60.59
N THR A 31 35.08 -3.97 -59.86
CA THR A 31 35.39 -2.52 -59.62
C THR A 31 34.93 -1.35 -60.53
N THR A 32 34.77 -0.19 -59.87
CA THR A 32 34.58 1.23 -60.32
C THR A 32 33.15 1.72 -60.65
N LEU A 33 32.71 2.97 -60.37
CA LEU A 33 32.97 3.97 -59.27
C LEU A 33 31.98 5.18 -59.36
N ARG A 34 32.02 6.12 -58.38
CA ARG A 34 31.42 7.51 -58.30
C ARG A 34 29.92 7.63 -57.90
N THR A 35 29.54 8.15 -56.71
CA THR A 35 29.47 9.55 -56.14
C THR A 35 28.21 10.37 -56.57
N ALA A 36 27.57 11.25 -55.77
CA ALA A 36 27.92 11.87 -54.47
C ALA A 36 26.72 12.34 -53.57
N ARG A 37 26.97 12.37 -52.25
CA ARG A 37 26.78 13.44 -51.22
C ARG A 37 25.58 14.45 -51.19
N TRP A 38 25.04 14.57 -49.94
CA TRP A 38 24.80 15.78 -49.10
C TRP A 38 23.40 16.42 -48.88
N ALA A 39 23.10 16.60 -47.57
CA ALA A 39 22.46 17.74 -46.87
C ALA A 39 20.94 18.04 -46.96
N GLY A 40 20.36 18.47 -45.82
CA GLY A 40 19.23 19.41 -45.72
C GLY A 40 19.76 20.85 -45.52
N PRO A 41 19.09 21.78 -44.79
CA PRO A 41 17.86 21.68 -43.99
C PRO A 41 16.90 22.89 -44.22
N TYR A 42 16.27 23.41 -43.15
CA TYR A 42 15.43 24.62 -43.04
C TYR A 42 14.00 24.59 -43.63
N GLY A 43 13.16 25.48 -43.08
CA GLY A 43 11.78 25.72 -43.52
C GLY A 43 11.33 27.15 -43.20
N ALA A 44 10.25 27.62 -43.83
CA ALA A 44 9.79 29.01 -43.69
C ALA A 44 8.26 29.20 -43.71
N ARG A 45 7.78 29.87 -42.66
CA ARG A 45 6.53 30.63 -42.46
C ARG A 45 5.83 31.22 -43.71
N ARG A 46 4.49 31.10 -43.76
CA ARG A 46 3.42 32.16 -43.89
C ARG A 46 2.09 31.50 -44.33
N ARG A 47 0.97 31.60 -43.58
CA ARG A 47 -0.01 32.71 -43.36
C ARG A 47 -1.12 32.80 -44.43
N GLY A 48 -2.38 32.73 -43.97
CA GLY A 48 -3.66 32.70 -44.72
C GLY A 48 -4.59 31.68 -44.04
N GLN A 49 -5.79 31.92 -43.47
CA GLN A 49 -6.92 32.84 -43.78
C GLN A 49 -7.51 32.60 -45.18
N LEU A 50 -8.83 32.42 -45.39
CA LEU A 50 -10.01 32.68 -44.52
C LEU A 50 -11.22 31.72 -44.78
N CYS A 51 -12.30 31.94 -44.03
CA CYS A 51 -13.52 31.13 -43.85
C CYS A 51 -14.44 30.81 -45.07
N ALA A 52 -15.46 29.99 -44.78
CA ALA A 52 -16.74 29.77 -45.48
C ALA A 52 -16.74 28.75 -46.66
N ALA A 53 -17.83 28.03 -46.99
CA ALA A 53 -19.20 28.07 -46.47
C ALA A 53 -19.92 26.69 -46.43
N ARG A 54 -21.01 26.59 -45.66
CA ARG A 54 -22.14 25.63 -45.86
C ARG A 54 -23.05 26.16 -47.00
N PRO A 55 -23.95 25.39 -47.68
CA PRO A 55 -24.88 24.44 -47.04
C PRO A 55 -25.48 23.26 -47.87
N ARG A 56 -26.47 22.56 -47.25
CA ARG A 56 -27.63 21.81 -47.81
C ARG A 56 -27.44 20.49 -48.61
N CYS A 57 -27.71 19.40 -47.90
CA CYS A 57 -28.81 18.44 -48.09
C CYS A 57 -29.24 17.94 -49.50
N GLY A 58 -29.30 16.61 -49.67
CA GLY A 58 -30.12 15.93 -50.68
C GLY A 58 -30.35 14.42 -50.37
N ARG A 59 -31.58 13.93 -50.56
CA ARG A 59 -32.00 12.51 -50.70
C ARG A 59 -32.94 12.44 -51.93
N PRO A 60 -32.87 11.40 -52.77
CA PRO A 60 -33.76 10.21 -52.68
C PRO A 60 -32.95 8.88 -52.70
N GLY A 61 -33.49 7.64 -52.75
CA GLY A 61 -34.87 7.14 -52.80
C GLY A 61 -35.15 6.28 -54.06
N GLY A 62 -35.54 5.00 -53.92
CA GLY A 62 -35.86 4.11 -55.07
C GLY A 62 -35.83 2.59 -54.80
N ASP A 63 -36.99 1.93 -54.88
CA ASP A 63 -37.35 0.58 -54.43
C ASP A 63 -37.12 -0.62 -55.41
N VAL A 64 -37.06 -1.86 -54.86
CA VAL A 64 -37.64 -3.15 -55.40
C VAL A 64 -36.98 -3.75 -56.70
N PRO A 65 -37.13 -5.05 -57.12
CA PRO A 65 -37.85 -6.27 -56.62
C PRO A 65 -36.91 -7.51 -56.37
N TYR A 66 -37.33 -8.80 -56.29
CA TYR A 66 -38.36 -9.54 -55.50
C TYR A 66 -38.43 -11.05 -55.92
N ALA A 67 -38.13 -12.02 -55.04
CA ALA A 67 -38.49 -13.47 -55.08
C ALA A 67 -37.96 -14.16 -53.80
N ALA A 68 -38.67 -14.92 -52.95
CA ALA A 68 -39.72 -15.96 -53.06
C ALA A 68 -39.16 -17.36 -53.45
N GLY A 69 -39.37 -18.45 -52.72
CA GLY A 69 -40.08 -18.72 -51.43
C GLY A 69 -39.65 -20.11 -50.88
N ASP A 70 -40.39 -20.92 -50.10
CA ASP A 70 -41.62 -20.76 -49.30
C ASP A 70 -41.73 -21.97 -48.32
N SER A 71 -42.43 -21.84 -47.18
CA SER A 71 -43.12 -22.90 -46.40
C SER A 71 -43.68 -22.39 -45.05
N ARG A 72 -44.79 -22.98 -44.58
CA ARG A 72 -45.66 -22.56 -43.44
C ARG A 72 -46.01 -23.81 -42.55
N PRO A 73 -46.88 -23.79 -41.51
CA PRO A 73 -47.77 -22.73 -40.96
C PRO A 73 -47.90 -22.64 -39.40
N ALA A 74 -48.82 -21.78 -38.92
CA ALA A 74 -49.30 -21.67 -37.52
C ALA A 74 -50.82 -21.99 -37.42
N PRO A 75 -51.44 -22.15 -36.21
CA PRO A 75 -52.44 -21.14 -35.79
C PRO A 75 -52.79 -20.94 -34.28
N ILE A 76 -52.95 -19.67 -33.88
CA ILE A 76 -54.09 -18.97 -33.19
C ILE A 76 -55.15 -19.76 -32.31
N TRP A 77 -55.43 -19.31 -31.05
CA TRP A 77 -56.74 -18.79 -30.52
C TRP A 77 -57.02 -18.89 -28.97
N LYS A 78 -57.79 -17.89 -28.45
CA LYS A 78 -58.66 -17.82 -27.22
C LYS A 78 -58.10 -17.50 -25.80
N LYS A 79 -58.78 -16.54 -25.14
CA LYS A 79 -58.90 -16.27 -23.67
C LYS A 79 -60.34 -16.66 -23.20
N PRO A 80 -60.60 -16.90 -21.90
CA PRO A 80 -61.13 -15.86 -20.97
C PRO A 80 -60.54 -16.03 -19.54
N ARG A 81 -61.01 -15.53 -18.37
CA ARG A 81 -62.14 -14.68 -17.86
C ARG A 81 -61.57 -13.67 -16.81
N ARG A 82 -62.41 -13.05 -15.95
CA ARG A 82 -62.08 -12.48 -14.61
C ARG A 82 -63.00 -13.16 -13.54
N PRO A 83 -62.77 -12.99 -12.22
CA PRO A 83 -63.27 -11.83 -11.43
C PRO A 83 -62.12 -11.11 -10.69
N ALA A 84 -62.09 -9.77 -10.52
CA ALA A 84 -63.02 -8.83 -9.86
C ALA A 84 -62.79 -8.72 -8.34
N ALA A 85 -62.71 -7.48 -7.84
CA ALA A 85 -62.48 -7.14 -6.44
C ALA A 85 -63.48 -6.07 -5.97
N PRO A 86 -63.90 -6.11 -4.69
CA PRO A 86 -64.22 -4.94 -3.88
C PRO A 86 -62.98 -4.52 -3.06
N GLY A 87 -62.89 -3.33 -2.49
CA GLY A 87 -63.78 -2.16 -2.55
C GLY A 87 -63.19 -1.07 -1.66
N ASP A 88 -63.26 0.19 -2.10
CA ASP A 88 -62.67 1.33 -1.38
C ASP A 88 -63.74 2.03 -0.53
N GLU A 89 -63.48 2.25 0.77
CA GLU A 89 -64.20 3.24 1.57
C GLU A 89 -63.35 3.79 2.72
N SER A 90 -63.70 4.97 3.23
CA SER A 90 -62.71 5.94 3.73
C SER A 90 -63.04 6.59 5.09
N ARG A 91 -62.04 7.32 5.64
CA ARG A 91 -62.06 8.27 6.79
C ARG A 91 -61.80 7.67 8.18
N GLY A 92 -60.95 8.33 8.99
CA GLY A 92 -60.67 7.97 10.38
C GLY A 92 -59.62 8.86 11.06
N ALA A 93 -60.05 9.89 11.80
CA ALA A 93 -59.25 11.05 12.23
C ALA A 93 -58.21 10.86 13.37
N ARG A 94 -57.09 11.61 13.24
CA ARG A 94 -56.23 12.27 14.28
C ARG A 94 -55.45 11.44 15.36
N PRO A 95 -54.27 11.93 15.81
CA PRO A 95 -53.44 11.29 16.86
C PRO A 95 -53.42 12.00 18.24
N PRO A 96 -53.16 11.25 19.33
CA PRO A 96 -52.39 11.68 20.52
C PRO A 96 -51.08 10.85 20.66
N ARG A 97 -49.89 11.32 21.09
CA ARG A 97 -49.42 12.14 22.24
C ARG A 97 -49.00 11.32 23.49
N PHE A 98 -47.68 11.29 23.76
CA PHE A 98 -46.99 11.11 25.08
C PHE A 98 -47.17 9.76 25.82
N PRO A 99 -46.42 9.48 26.93
CA PRO A 99 -45.35 10.23 27.61
C PRO A 99 -44.00 9.48 27.78
N SER A 100 -43.10 10.02 28.61
CA SER A 100 -41.80 9.46 29.01
C SER A 100 -41.64 9.40 30.55
N ARG A 101 -40.62 8.67 31.06
CA ARG A 101 -40.28 8.44 32.49
C ARG A 101 -41.27 7.48 33.22
N THR A 102 -40.97 6.85 34.36
CA THR A 102 -39.98 7.08 35.45
C THR A 102 -39.29 5.80 35.97
N TRP A 103 -38.27 5.97 36.83
CA TRP A 103 -37.76 4.95 37.78
C TRP A 103 -38.75 4.75 38.97
N PRO A 104 -38.52 3.77 39.87
CA PRO A 104 -37.75 4.05 41.11
C PRO A 104 -36.77 2.93 41.54
N ALA A 105 -36.01 3.15 42.63
CA ALA A 105 -35.08 2.17 43.23
C ALA A 105 -35.21 2.13 44.78
N ILE A 106 -34.91 0.98 45.39
CA ILE A 106 -34.91 0.67 46.84
C ILE A 106 -33.74 -0.34 47.05
N VAL A 107 -32.59 0.01 47.66
CA VAL A 107 -32.26 0.09 49.12
C VAL A 107 -32.06 -1.30 49.77
N ALA A 108 -31.02 -1.59 50.58
CA ALA A 108 -29.69 -0.98 50.81
C ALA A 108 -28.79 -1.89 51.72
N LEU A 109 -27.50 -1.51 51.88
CA LEU A 109 -26.62 -1.69 53.07
C LEU A 109 -26.28 -3.10 53.62
N ALA A 110 -24.99 -3.48 53.55
CA ALA A 110 -24.15 -3.85 54.72
C ALA A 110 -22.65 -3.97 54.34
N LEU A 111 -21.75 -3.83 55.32
CA LEU A 111 -20.27 -4.01 55.27
C LEU A 111 -19.84 -4.77 56.56
N PRO A 112 -18.54 -4.88 56.90
CA PRO A 112 -17.47 -5.78 56.41
C PRO A 112 -17.17 -6.82 57.54
N PRO A 113 -15.93 -7.22 57.96
CA PRO A 113 -14.59 -7.31 57.34
C PRO A 113 -13.95 -8.72 57.51
N GLY A 114 -12.63 -8.87 57.30
CA GLY A 114 -11.85 -9.99 57.89
C GLY A 114 -10.53 -10.34 57.18
N ALA A 115 -9.47 -10.68 57.93
CA ALA A 115 -8.19 -11.17 57.43
C ALA A 115 -7.48 -12.08 58.46
N LEU A 116 -6.34 -12.68 58.07
CA LEU A 116 -5.37 -13.53 58.81
C LEU A 116 -5.64 -15.05 58.93
N LEU A 117 -4.71 -15.82 58.33
CA LEU A 117 -3.85 -16.88 58.92
C LEU A 117 -4.40 -17.88 59.97
N THR A 118 -4.34 -19.18 59.63
CA THR A 118 -4.05 -20.31 60.57
C THR A 118 -3.25 -21.44 59.86
N LEU A 119 -2.55 -22.30 60.61
CA LEU A 119 -1.60 -23.30 60.10
C LEU A 119 -1.95 -24.77 60.48
N GLY A 120 -1.87 -25.69 59.50
CA GLY A 120 -1.60 -27.15 59.66
C GLY A 120 -2.60 -27.99 60.49
N PRO A 121 -2.25 -29.25 60.87
CA PRO A 121 -1.09 -30.07 60.47
C PRO A 121 -1.40 -31.55 60.07
N GLY A 122 -0.36 -32.34 59.72
CA GLY A 122 -0.37 -33.83 59.58
C GLY A 122 0.09 -34.32 58.19
N THR A 123 1.22 -35.00 57.91
CA THR A 123 2.04 -36.09 58.52
C THR A 123 1.35 -37.47 58.56
N ALA A 124 1.93 -38.60 58.11
CA ALA A 124 3.09 -38.97 57.25
C ALA A 124 2.85 -40.43 56.70
N VAL A 125 3.68 -41.28 56.07
CA VAL A 125 5.12 -41.54 55.79
C VAL A 125 5.17 -42.41 54.48
N GLY A 126 6.20 -42.56 53.62
CA GLY A 126 7.55 -41.98 53.51
C GLY A 126 8.69 -43.00 53.27
N LEU A 127 8.93 -43.51 52.04
CA LEU A 127 10.06 -44.42 51.70
C LEU A 127 10.70 -44.17 50.31
N GLY A 128 12.00 -44.47 50.18
CA GLY A 128 12.83 -44.55 48.96
C GLY A 128 13.99 -45.55 49.22
N PRO A 129 15.19 -45.49 48.59
CA PRO A 129 15.68 -44.66 47.45
C PRO A 129 16.45 -45.48 46.35
N ALA A 130 16.92 -44.86 45.24
CA ALA A 130 18.09 -45.30 44.42
C ALA A 130 18.51 -44.29 43.30
N SER A 131 19.78 -44.37 42.85
CA SER A 131 20.38 -43.69 41.66
C SER A 131 21.74 -44.36 41.32
N PRO A 132 22.56 -43.99 40.28
CA PRO A 132 22.42 -43.01 39.18
C PRO A 132 22.41 -43.73 37.80
N PRO A 133 23.33 -43.68 36.77
CA PRO A 133 24.55 -42.90 36.46
C PRO A 133 24.44 -42.05 35.13
N ARG A 134 25.46 -42.08 34.23
CA ARG A 134 25.53 -41.49 32.86
C ARG A 134 26.26 -42.45 31.88
N PRO A 135 26.13 -42.27 30.55
CA PRO A 135 27.25 -42.28 29.59
C PRO A 135 27.49 -40.85 29.02
N ALA A 136 28.67 -40.36 28.63
CA ALA A 136 29.93 -40.90 28.09
C ALA A 136 30.02 -40.81 26.54
N ALA A 137 31.15 -40.26 26.05
CA ALA A 137 31.42 -39.99 24.63
C ALA A 137 32.82 -40.51 24.24
N PRO A 138 33.05 -40.90 22.97
CA PRO A 138 34.40 -41.11 22.42
C PRO A 138 34.57 -40.42 21.03
N PRO A 139 35.72 -40.51 20.33
CA PRO A 139 36.94 -39.82 20.72
C PRO A 139 37.64 -39.09 19.54
N SER A 140 38.70 -38.33 19.84
CA SER A 140 39.48 -37.56 18.87
C SER A 140 40.65 -38.35 18.24
N SER A 141 41.00 -38.01 16.99
CA SER A 141 42.34 -38.22 16.40
C SER A 141 42.77 -36.96 15.64
N ALA A 142 43.93 -36.41 15.96
CA ALA A 142 44.56 -35.28 15.26
C ALA A 142 45.68 -35.79 14.33
N LEU A 143 46.35 -34.89 13.57
CA LEU A 143 47.83 -34.79 13.46
C LEU A 143 48.31 -33.73 12.42
N TRP A 144 49.16 -32.76 12.86
CA TRP A 144 50.10 -31.90 12.07
C TRP A 144 49.49 -30.97 10.96
N LEU A 145 50.09 -29.86 10.47
CA LEU A 145 51.35 -29.14 10.78
C LEU A 145 51.30 -27.63 10.35
N ALA A 146 52.29 -26.87 10.82
CA ALA A 146 52.92 -25.68 10.20
C ALA A 146 52.16 -24.32 10.01
N ARG A 147 52.54 -23.34 10.83
CA ARG A 147 52.81 -21.93 10.41
C ARG A 147 54.17 -21.89 9.66
N PRO A 148 54.46 -20.96 8.70
CA PRO A 148 54.98 -19.63 9.10
C PRO A 148 54.81 -18.42 8.13
N ARG A 149 54.89 -17.21 8.72
CA ARG A 149 55.54 -15.94 8.27
C ARG A 149 55.24 -15.27 6.90
N HIS A 150 55.13 -13.93 6.97
CA HIS A 150 55.38 -12.97 5.87
C HIS A 150 56.81 -13.10 5.29
N PRO A 151 57.05 -12.61 4.06
CA PRO A 151 57.61 -11.26 3.90
C PRO A 151 56.82 -10.38 2.89
N ALA A 152 57.36 -9.22 2.51
CA ALA A 152 56.72 -8.18 1.68
C ALA A 152 57.55 -7.85 0.42
N GLN A 153 56.93 -7.19 -0.58
CA GLN A 153 57.67 -6.34 -1.53
C GLN A 153 56.78 -5.30 -2.26
N GLU A 154 57.25 -4.06 -2.25
CA GLU A 154 56.93 -2.93 -3.15
C GLU A 154 57.87 -3.02 -4.41
N PRO A 155 57.89 -2.10 -5.44
CA PRO A 155 57.51 -0.67 -5.40
C PRO A 155 56.89 -0.03 -6.68
N SER A 156 56.69 1.30 -6.61
CA SER A 156 56.70 2.30 -7.72
C SER A 156 55.42 2.46 -8.58
N ARG A 157 55.05 3.67 -9.07
CA ARG A 157 55.64 5.02 -8.88
C ARG A 157 54.57 6.13 -9.07
N SER A 158 54.70 7.24 -8.33
CA SER A 158 54.02 8.54 -8.54
C SER A 158 54.86 9.44 -9.49
N PRO A 159 54.48 10.68 -9.91
CA PRO A 159 53.87 11.81 -9.17
C PRO A 159 52.58 12.35 -9.88
N ASP A 160 51.93 13.51 -9.61
CA ASP A 160 52.27 14.79 -8.95
C ASP A 160 51.24 15.26 -7.89
N ALA A 161 51.51 16.37 -7.21
CA ALA A 161 51.01 16.64 -5.86
C ALA A 161 50.76 18.13 -5.50
N VAL A 162 49.79 18.36 -4.57
CA VAL A 162 49.89 19.26 -3.38
C VAL A 162 49.95 20.80 -3.64
N PRO A 163 49.56 21.70 -2.69
CA PRO A 163 49.19 21.55 -1.27
C PRO A 163 47.79 22.04 -0.83
N ALA A 164 47.44 21.71 0.43
CA ALA A 164 46.46 22.42 1.28
C ALA A 164 47.19 23.19 2.41
N PRO A 165 46.53 24.11 3.15
CA PRO A 165 45.99 23.79 4.49
C PRO A 165 44.71 24.62 4.86
N ARG A 166 44.00 24.49 6.01
CA ARG A 166 43.80 23.47 7.08
C ARG A 166 42.48 23.79 7.82
N ARG A 167 41.85 22.77 8.45
CA ARG A 167 40.79 22.87 9.50
C ARG A 167 41.45 23.13 10.90
N PRO A 168 40.76 23.50 12.03
CA PRO A 168 39.50 22.90 12.55
C PRO A 168 38.52 23.93 13.22
N PRO A 169 37.81 23.67 14.36
CA PRO A 169 36.41 23.25 14.38
C PRO A 169 35.46 24.21 15.17
N ALA A 170 34.28 23.73 15.58
CA ALA A 170 33.11 24.57 15.91
C ALA A 170 32.60 24.54 17.37
N ALA A 171 31.70 25.52 17.64
CA ALA A 171 30.61 25.53 18.63
C ALA A 171 30.89 25.63 20.15
N MET A 172 30.45 26.73 20.78
CA MET A 172 29.33 26.73 21.76
C MET A 172 28.91 28.14 22.26
N ARG A 173 27.65 28.24 22.73
CA ARG A 173 26.99 29.35 23.46
C ARG A 173 25.82 28.73 24.25
N PRO A 174 25.18 29.41 25.22
CA PRO A 174 25.75 30.25 26.29
C PRO A 174 25.19 29.83 27.68
N ARG A 175 25.65 30.47 28.77
CA ARG A 175 24.88 30.59 30.04
C ARG A 175 25.43 31.76 30.85
N GLY A 176 24.59 32.37 31.70
CA GLY A 176 24.99 33.48 32.57
C GLY A 176 24.21 33.49 33.87
N GLY A 177 24.62 34.36 34.81
CA GLY A 177 23.88 34.66 36.04
C GLY A 177 24.72 34.78 37.31
N ARG A 178 24.87 36.03 37.79
CA ARG A 178 25.06 36.44 39.21
C ARG A 178 26.21 35.82 40.03
N CYS A 179 27.17 36.64 40.47
CA CYS A 179 27.21 37.15 41.85
C CYS A 179 28.39 38.12 42.13
N VAL A 180 28.25 38.85 43.24
CA VAL A 180 29.11 39.89 43.88
C VAL A 180 29.07 39.50 45.39
N PRO A 181 30.08 39.68 46.31
CA PRO A 181 30.89 40.91 46.56
C PRO A 181 32.38 40.77 47.06
N LEU A 182 33.09 41.93 47.18
CA LEU A 182 34.13 42.33 48.21
C LEU A 182 35.43 41.46 48.34
N LEU A 183 36.58 41.88 48.93
CA LEU A 183 37.06 43.10 49.63
C LEU A 183 38.62 43.20 49.63
N ALA A 184 39.18 44.43 49.74
CA ALA A 184 40.56 44.80 50.17
C ALA A 184 41.78 44.30 49.35
N GLY A 185 42.98 44.93 49.40
CA GLY A 185 43.41 46.21 50.01
C GLY A 185 44.95 46.39 50.03
N LEU A 186 45.45 47.62 50.27
CA LEU A 186 46.87 48.08 50.33
C LEU A 186 47.65 48.10 48.98
N ALA A 187 48.74 48.87 48.76
CA ALA A 187 49.19 50.22 49.17
C ALA A 187 50.54 50.59 48.46
N VAL A 188 51.05 51.84 48.61
CA VAL A 188 52.42 52.37 48.29
C VAL A 188 52.63 53.17 46.96
N VAL A 189 52.26 54.46 46.98
CA VAL A 189 53.17 55.65 47.04
C VAL A 189 54.42 55.76 46.11
N VAL A 190 54.38 56.73 45.14
CA VAL A 190 55.45 57.70 44.70
C VAL A 190 56.78 57.15 44.13
N ALA A 191 57.40 57.66 43.03
CA ALA A 191 57.07 58.63 41.95
C ALA A 191 58.01 58.34 40.73
N LEU A 192 57.82 58.92 39.53
CA LEU A 192 58.33 60.24 39.09
C LEU A 192 57.73 60.67 37.71
N ALA A 193 58.17 61.84 37.22
CA ALA A 193 57.91 62.52 35.94
C ALA A 193 57.75 61.61 34.68
N GLU A 194 57.08 62.00 33.58
CA GLU A 194 57.18 63.31 32.90
C GLU A 194 55.86 63.95 32.39
N ALA A 195 56.02 65.20 31.94
CA ALA A 195 55.02 66.21 31.63
C ALA A 195 53.84 65.83 30.71
N ALA A 196 52.63 66.20 31.14
CA ALA A 196 51.49 66.48 30.26
C ALA A 196 51.27 68.01 30.17
N THR A 197 51.59 68.61 29.03
CA THR A 197 51.48 70.07 28.81
C THR A 197 50.07 70.49 28.38
N PHE A 198 49.13 70.52 29.33
CA PHE A 198 47.89 71.27 29.14
C PHE A 198 48.17 72.78 29.13
N LEU A 199 47.87 73.44 28.01
CA LEU A 199 47.92 74.90 27.88
C LEU A 199 46.87 75.54 28.81
N SER A 200 47.25 76.61 29.51
CA SER A 200 46.34 77.33 30.41
C SER A 200 45.40 78.25 29.64
N HIS A 201 44.24 78.52 30.25
CA HIS A 201 43.14 79.33 29.69
C HIS A 201 43.52 80.81 29.41
N GLN A 202 44.74 81.24 29.73
CA GLN A 202 45.21 82.62 29.51
C GLN A 202 46.14 82.77 28.29
N TYR A 203 46.65 81.66 27.71
CA TYR A 203 47.43 81.71 26.45
C TYR A 203 46.63 81.32 25.20
N ALA A 204 45.51 80.60 25.36
CA ALA A 204 44.64 80.23 24.24
C ALA A 204 43.97 81.45 23.55
N SER A 205 43.88 82.59 24.24
CA SER A 205 43.23 83.81 23.79
C SER A 205 44.08 84.71 22.87
N GLU A 206 45.39 84.51 22.77
CA GLU A 206 46.25 85.34 21.90
C GLU A 206 46.42 84.78 20.47
N PHE A 207 46.15 83.49 20.25
CA PHE A 207 46.29 82.85 18.93
C PHE A 207 45.02 82.80 18.07
N LEU A 208 43.90 83.34 18.57
CA LEU A 208 42.68 83.58 17.78
C LEU A 208 42.51 85.06 17.38
N ALA A 209 43.63 85.75 17.14
CA ALA A 209 43.66 87.10 16.57
C ALA A 209 43.21 87.10 15.10
N ARG A 210 41.91 86.91 14.84
CA ARG A 210 41.33 87.00 13.49
C ARG A 210 41.52 88.41 12.93
N LYS A 211 42.28 88.49 11.84
CA LYS A 211 42.55 89.72 11.12
C LYS A 211 41.39 90.01 10.16
N ARG A 212 40.45 90.86 10.59
CA ARG A 212 39.31 91.34 9.77
C ARG A 212 39.73 91.62 8.33
N ARG A 213 39.10 90.94 7.36
CA ARG A 213 38.86 91.57 6.05
C ARG A 213 37.86 92.71 6.27
N ALA A 214 38.02 93.79 5.51
CA ALA A 214 37.40 95.05 5.84
C ALA A 214 36.14 95.30 5.01
N ASN A 215 35.00 95.51 5.68
CA ASN A 215 34.20 96.72 5.54
C ASN A 215 33.12 96.83 6.63
N SER A 216 32.64 98.06 6.84
CA SER A 216 31.44 98.44 7.62
C SER A 216 31.31 97.95 9.09
N PHE A 217 31.19 98.91 10.02
CA PHE A 217 31.13 98.71 11.48
C PHE A 217 29.98 97.82 12.01
N MET A 218 29.01 97.43 11.16
CA MET A 218 27.88 96.55 11.53
C MET A 218 27.63 95.42 10.52
N GLU A 219 28.58 95.11 9.63
CA GLU A 219 28.40 94.03 8.64
C GLU A 219 28.76 92.66 9.23
N GLU A 220 29.81 92.58 10.03
CA GLU A 220 30.20 91.42 10.88
C GLU A 220 29.16 91.06 11.96
N SER A 221 28.08 91.84 12.11
CA SER A 221 26.96 91.56 13.02
C SER A 221 25.72 91.00 12.32
N LYS A 222 25.82 90.67 11.04
CA LYS A 222 24.76 90.04 10.25
C LYS A 222 25.07 88.55 10.04
N LYS A 223 24.02 87.74 9.86
CA LYS A 223 24.15 86.38 9.36
C LYS A 223 24.86 86.41 8.00
N GLY A 224 25.97 85.68 7.88
CA GLY A 224 26.79 85.66 6.68
C GLY A 224 26.04 85.11 5.46
N ASN A 225 26.41 85.55 4.26
CA ASN A 225 25.80 85.08 3.02
C ASN A 225 26.82 84.32 2.17
N LEU A 226 26.52 83.04 1.91
CA LEU A 226 27.31 82.11 1.10
C LEU A 226 27.77 82.72 -0.24
N GLU A 227 26.86 83.44 -0.91
CA GLU A 227 27.14 84.06 -2.21
C GLU A 227 28.17 85.18 -2.13
N ARG A 228 28.23 85.92 -1.02
CA ARG A 228 29.17 87.03 -0.86
C ARG A 228 30.53 86.56 -0.33
N GLU A 229 30.54 85.77 0.74
CA GLU A 229 31.76 85.50 1.50
C GLU A 229 32.58 84.32 0.96
N CYS A 230 31.93 83.32 0.34
CA CYS A 230 32.61 82.16 -0.24
C CYS A 230 32.59 82.15 -1.78
N VAL A 231 31.60 82.74 -2.44
CA VAL A 231 31.54 82.73 -3.92
C VAL A 231 32.19 83.99 -4.52
N GLU A 232 31.83 85.18 -4.03
CA GLU A 232 32.37 86.45 -4.54
C GLU A 232 33.71 86.82 -3.88
N GLU A 233 33.88 86.55 -2.58
CA GLU A 233 35.16 86.57 -1.89
C GLU A 233 35.66 85.16 -1.52
N LEU A 234 36.94 85.06 -1.14
CA LEU A 234 37.61 83.78 -0.88
C LEU A 234 37.56 83.40 0.60
N CYS A 235 36.50 82.72 1.03
CA CYS A 235 36.34 82.14 2.37
C CYS A 235 37.58 81.39 2.89
N ASN A 236 37.93 81.62 4.16
CA ASN A 236 38.67 80.69 5.01
C ASN A 236 37.72 79.84 5.87
N LYS A 237 38.24 78.83 6.60
CA LYS A 237 37.40 77.88 7.35
C LYS A 237 36.49 78.54 8.39
N GLU A 238 36.98 79.61 9.00
CA GLU A 238 36.30 80.28 10.10
C GLU A 238 35.28 81.31 9.60
N GLU A 239 35.51 81.95 8.44
CA GLU A 239 34.49 82.71 7.70
C GLU A 239 33.35 81.77 7.26
N ALA A 240 33.69 80.60 6.69
CA ALA A 240 32.72 79.56 6.38
C ALA A 240 31.99 79.02 7.64
N ARG A 241 32.58 79.14 8.83
CA ARG A 241 31.92 78.76 10.09
C ARG A 241 30.87 79.77 10.53
N GLU A 242 30.99 81.03 10.12
CA GLU A 242 30.04 82.09 10.48
C GLU A 242 28.84 82.15 9.52
N ILE A 243 29.03 81.85 8.24
CA ILE A 243 27.93 81.74 7.24
C ILE A 243 26.89 80.69 7.67
N PHE A 244 27.35 79.53 8.15
CA PHE A 244 26.48 78.47 8.67
C PHE A 244 26.21 78.61 10.19
N GLU A 245 26.43 79.77 10.82
CA GLU A 245 26.13 80.04 12.24
C GLU A 245 26.75 79.03 13.24
N ASN A 246 27.93 78.50 12.92
CA ASN A 246 28.66 77.45 13.66
C ASN A 246 28.01 76.06 13.62
N ASN A 247 27.11 75.81 12.67
CA ASN A 247 26.52 74.50 12.39
C ASN A 247 27.59 73.50 11.88
N PRO A 248 27.53 72.20 12.22
CA PRO A 248 28.37 71.16 11.61
C PRO A 248 28.36 71.12 10.07
N GLU A 249 27.36 71.71 9.41
CA GLU A 249 27.31 71.96 7.97
C GLU A 249 28.61 72.59 7.40
N THR A 250 29.30 73.44 8.17
CA THR A 250 30.62 73.98 7.80
C THR A 250 31.67 72.91 7.54
N GLU A 251 31.71 71.84 8.33
CA GLU A 251 32.71 70.77 8.22
C GLU A 251 32.50 69.91 6.97
N TYR A 252 31.26 69.84 6.47
CA TYR A 252 30.94 69.21 5.18
C TYR A 252 31.21 70.16 4.01
N PHE A 253 30.77 71.42 4.11
CA PHE A 253 30.87 72.40 3.03
C PHE A 253 32.32 72.79 2.74
N TYR A 254 33.11 73.16 3.76
CA TYR A 254 34.43 73.76 3.56
C TYR A 254 35.45 72.88 2.79
N PRO A 255 35.61 71.56 3.03
CA PRO A 255 36.52 70.74 2.23
C PRO A 255 36.05 70.57 0.77
N LYS A 256 34.73 70.50 0.53
CA LYS A 256 34.19 70.50 -0.84
C LYS A 256 34.39 71.85 -1.54
N TYR A 257 34.26 72.95 -0.81
CA TYR A 257 34.50 74.30 -1.29
C TYR A 257 35.95 74.50 -1.74
N LEU A 258 36.92 74.00 -0.96
CA LEU A 258 38.33 73.94 -1.38
C LEU A 258 38.54 73.10 -2.66
N SER A 259 37.75 72.05 -2.89
CA SER A 259 37.79 71.26 -4.12
C SER A 259 37.23 72.00 -5.33
N CYS A 260 36.10 72.71 -5.21
CA CYS A 260 35.60 73.61 -6.25
C CYS A 260 36.62 74.72 -6.57
N LEU A 261 37.21 75.37 -5.55
CA LEU A 261 38.25 76.37 -5.73
C LEU A 261 39.49 75.83 -6.45
N ALA A 262 39.94 74.62 -6.10
CA ALA A 262 41.08 73.98 -6.74
C ALA A 262 40.79 73.68 -8.23
N SER A 263 39.64 73.09 -8.54
CA SER A 263 39.20 72.78 -9.91
C SER A 263 39.08 74.04 -10.78
N TYR A 264 38.53 75.12 -10.22
CA TYR A 264 38.42 76.41 -10.89
C TYR A 264 39.79 77.04 -11.15
N ARG A 265 40.65 77.14 -10.13
CA ARG A 265 42.00 77.72 -10.25
C ARG A 265 42.95 76.90 -11.13
N ALA A 266 42.73 75.59 -11.26
CA ALA A 266 43.47 74.71 -12.15
C ALA A 266 43.03 74.83 -13.63
N GLY A 267 41.98 75.57 -13.95
CA GLY A 267 41.55 75.86 -15.33
C GLY A 267 40.95 74.66 -16.08
N VAL A 268 40.49 73.63 -15.37
CA VAL A 268 39.99 72.37 -15.97
C VAL A 268 38.71 72.57 -16.78
N PHE A 269 37.98 73.68 -16.54
CA PHE A 269 36.77 74.06 -17.29
C PHE A 269 37.07 74.63 -18.69
N ARG A 270 37.63 73.79 -19.57
CA ARG A 270 37.62 73.98 -21.03
C ARG A 270 37.30 72.69 -21.78
N VAL A 271 35.99 72.43 -21.89
CA VAL A 271 35.30 71.70 -22.98
C VAL A 271 36.10 70.62 -23.71
N SER A 272 35.95 69.35 -23.29
CA SER A 272 35.66 68.19 -24.19
C SER A 272 35.64 66.83 -23.46
N ALA A 273 34.71 66.65 -22.52
CA ALA A 273 34.24 65.33 -22.09
C ALA A 273 32.81 65.45 -21.55
N VAL A 274 31.81 64.91 -22.26
CA VAL A 274 30.41 65.05 -21.85
C VAL A 274 30.06 64.01 -20.78
N THR A 275 29.95 64.48 -19.55
CA THR A 275 28.99 63.94 -18.58
C THR A 275 27.99 65.05 -18.26
N PRO A 276 26.69 64.76 -18.00
CA PRO A 276 25.68 65.83 -17.86
C PRO A 276 25.87 66.73 -16.63
N ASP A 277 26.48 66.19 -15.57
CA ASP A 277 26.46 66.75 -14.22
C ASP A 277 27.82 67.38 -13.87
N SER A 278 28.19 68.47 -14.56
CA SER A 278 29.44 69.22 -14.30
C SER A 278 29.20 70.73 -14.30
N PRO A 279 29.25 71.41 -13.14
CA PRO A 279 28.86 72.81 -12.99
C PRO A 279 29.76 73.78 -13.78
N ALA A 280 29.17 74.66 -14.58
CA ALA A 280 29.89 75.45 -15.57
C ALA A 280 30.77 76.61 -15.04
N ASP A 281 30.69 76.94 -13.75
CA ASP A 281 31.44 78.02 -13.09
C ASP A 281 31.58 77.77 -11.59
N LEU A 282 32.48 78.47 -10.90
CA LEU A 282 32.68 78.39 -9.45
C LEU A 282 31.38 78.64 -8.68
N ARG A 283 30.56 79.62 -9.08
CA ARG A 283 29.26 79.91 -8.43
C ARG A 283 28.28 78.74 -8.52
N ALA A 284 28.25 78.04 -9.65
CA ALA A 284 27.46 76.82 -9.80
C ALA A 284 28.01 75.69 -8.92
N CYS A 285 29.33 75.45 -8.98
CA CYS A 285 30.01 74.39 -8.21
C CYS A 285 29.76 74.56 -6.70
N VAL A 286 29.92 75.78 -6.18
CA VAL A 286 29.78 76.06 -4.75
C VAL A 286 28.31 76.01 -4.29
N ASN A 287 27.37 76.46 -5.11
CA ASN A 287 25.95 76.33 -4.79
C ASN A 287 25.49 74.85 -4.81
N GLU A 288 26.03 74.02 -5.71
CA GLU A 288 25.76 72.58 -5.75
C GLU A 288 26.31 71.81 -4.54
N ILE A 289 27.36 72.29 -3.85
CA ILE A 289 27.84 71.69 -2.59
C ILE A 289 26.72 71.61 -1.55
N SER A 290 25.83 72.61 -1.52
CA SER A 290 24.76 72.68 -0.53
C SER A 290 23.76 71.52 -0.62
N ASN A 291 23.69 70.81 -1.75
CA ASN A 291 22.79 69.68 -1.96
C ASN A 291 23.50 68.34 -1.69
N GLN A 292 23.25 67.74 -0.53
CA GLN A 292 23.83 66.47 -0.10
C GLN A 292 23.34 65.27 -0.95
N CYS A 293 22.29 65.44 -1.76
CA CYS A 293 21.74 64.44 -2.67
C CYS A 293 22.37 64.45 -4.09
N SER A 294 23.46 65.20 -4.32
CA SER A 294 24.20 65.20 -5.59
C SER A 294 25.71 64.91 -5.40
N PRO A 295 26.29 63.89 -6.07
CA PRO A 295 25.59 62.81 -6.77
C PRO A 295 24.74 61.97 -5.80
N LEU A 296 23.66 61.36 -6.29
CA LEU A 296 22.70 60.63 -5.46
C LEU A 296 23.38 59.55 -4.59
N PRO A 297 23.35 59.67 -3.24
CA PRO A 297 23.92 58.66 -2.34
C PRO A 297 23.01 57.43 -2.20
N CYS A 298 21.69 57.63 -2.30
CA CYS A 298 20.71 56.58 -2.12
C CYS A 298 20.73 55.51 -3.23
N HIS A 299 20.50 54.26 -2.86
CA HIS A 299 20.47 53.13 -3.78
C HIS A 299 19.30 53.25 -4.79
N LYS A 300 19.64 53.21 -6.08
CA LYS A 300 18.76 53.62 -7.20
C LYS A 300 17.44 52.86 -7.26
N ASP A 301 17.43 51.58 -6.91
CA ASP A 301 16.22 50.76 -6.95
C ASP A 301 15.39 50.86 -5.66
N GLY A 302 16.02 51.14 -4.51
CA GLY A 302 15.38 51.15 -3.19
C GLY A 302 14.90 52.52 -2.69
N TYR A 303 15.54 53.62 -3.10
CA TYR A 303 15.15 54.97 -2.66
C TYR A 303 13.83 55.44 -3.31
N LYS A 304 13.04 56.23 -2.58
CA LYS A 304 11.85 56.93 -3.07
C LYS A 304 12.16 58.41 -3.30
N ASP A 305 12.66 59.08 -2.26
CA ASP A 305 13.07 60.49 -2.25
C ASP A 305 14.40 60.60 -1.50
N CYS A 306 15.25 61.56 -1.86
CA CYS A 306 16.40 61.95 -1.06
C CYS A 306 16.12 63.34 -0.47
N ILE A 307 16.14 63.44 0.86
CA ILE A 307 16.02 64.72 1.56
C ILE A 307 17.41 65.25 1.89
N ASP A 308 17.66 66.46 1.41
CA ASP A 308 18.83 67.26 1.74
C ASP A 308 18.69 67.91 3.12
N GLY A 309 19.81 68.18 3.78
CA GLY A 309 19.81 68.69 5.15
C GLY A 309 21.20 68.94 5.72
N GLN A 310 21.26 69.83 6.71
CA GLN A 310 22.48 70.40 7.28
C GLN A 310 23.56 69.34 7.61
N ALA A 311 24.59 69.24 6.76
CA ALA A 311 25.67 68.24 6.79
C ALA A 311 25.24 66.75 6.67
N ARG A 312 23.97 66.44 6.39
CA ARG A 312 23.43 65.07 6.33
C ARG A 312 22.27 64.94 5.34
N TYR A 313 22.34 63.95 4.46
CA TYR A 313 21.18 63.51 3.68
C TYR A 313 20.26 62.62 4.53
N THR A 314 19.07 62.33 4.01
CA THR A 314 18.20 61.27 4.52
C THR A 314 17.47 60.63 3.34
N CYS A 315 17.80 59.38 3.05
CA CYS A 315 17.11 58.59 2.03
C CYS A 315 15.76 58.11 2.56
N ILE A 316 14.65 58.54 1.96
CA ILE A 316 13.35 57.92 2.20
C ILE A 316 13.26 56.69 1.32
N CYS A 317 13.16 55.51 1.93
CA CYS A 317 13.07 54.26 1.19
C CYS A 317 11.66 54.03 0.62
N LYS A 318 11.59 53.27 -0.48
CA LYS A 318 10.35 52.65 -0.94
C LYS A 318 9.91 51.60 0.10
N PRO A 319 8.61 51.26 0.20
CA PRO A 319 8.19 50.05 0.89
C PRO A 319 8.97 48.83 0.37
N GLY A 320 9.34 47.91 1.28
CA GLY A 320 10.18 46.76 0.97
C GLY A 320 11.70 47.02 1.00
N TRP A 321 12.16 48.24 1.33
CA TRP A 321 13.60 48.56 1.42
C TRP A 321 13.98 49.22 2.76
N GLN A 322 15.20 48.94 3.23
CA GLN A 322 15.78 49.47 4.47
C GLN A 322 17.28 49.82 4.28
N GLY A 323 17.94 50.24 5.37
CA GLY A 323 19.33 50.71 5.36
C GLY A 323 19.44 52.24 5.34
N GLU A 324 20.66 52.77 5.52
CA GLU A 324 20.92 54.22 5.55
C GLU A 324 20.76 54.88 4.17
N ASN A 325 21.08 54.11 3.12
CA ASN A 325 20.97 54.51 1.71
C ASN A 325 19.80 53.83 0.98
N CYS A 326 18.97 53.05 1.68
CA CYS A 326 17.98 52.14 1.08
C CYS A 326 18.61 51.02 0.23
N GLU A 327 19.81 50.58 0.63
CA GLU A 327 20.62 49.57 -0.05
C GLU A 327 20.25 48.12 0.30
N GLU A 328 19.51 47.91 1.40
CA GLU A 328 19.05 46.59 1.83
C GLU A 328 17.59 46.33 1.42
N ASP A 329 17.37 45.14 0.86
CA ASP A 329 16.05 44.61 0.55
C ASP A 329 15.43 43.96 1.81
N ILE A 330 14.18 44.29 2.15
CA ILE A 330 13.51 43.70 3.31
C ILE A 330 13.02 42.31 2.91
N ASN A 331 13.68 41.26 3.40
CA ASN A 331 13.26 39.88 3.14
C ASN A 331 11.97 39.52 3.89
N GLU A 332 10.82 39.87 3.33
CA GLU A 332 9.51 39.65 3.96
C GLU A 332 9.17 38.16 4.14
N CYS A 333 9.94 37.25 3.51
CA CYS A 333 9.83 35.82 3.74
C CYS A 333 10.45 35.34 5.06
N GLU A 334 11.34 36.11 5.69
CA GLU A 334 11.92 35.76 7.00
C GLU A 334 10.94 35.98 8.16
N ASP A 335 10.00 36.94 8.03
CA ASP A 335 8.91 37.10 8.99
C ASP A 335 7.67 36.31 8.56
N PHE A 336 7.30 35.30 9.35
CA PHE A 336 6.11 34.46 9.17
C PHE A 336 5.86 33.99 7.71
N ASN A 337 6.92 33.68 6.94
CA ASN A 337 6.84 33.26 5.53
C ASN A 337 6.06 34.28 4.65
N GLY A 338 6.14 35.58 4.94
CA GLY A 338 5.36 36.64 4.29
C GLY A 338 3.83 36.52 4.47
N GLY A 339 3.36 35.65 5.36
CA GLY A 339 1.96 35.23 5.41
C GLY A 339 1.51 34.41 4.19
N CYS A 340 2.43 33.72 3.52
CA CYS A 340 2.14 32.72 2.49
C CYS A 340 1.79 31.36 3.13
N SER A 341 0.80 30.62 2.60
CA SER A 341 0.39 29.34 3.19
C SER A 341 1.31 28.16 2.91
N GLN A 342 2.18 28.26 1.90
CA GLN A 342 3.17 27.25 1.51
C GLN A 342 4.57 27.86 1.43
N ARG A 343 4.98 28.39 0.26
CA ARG A 343 6.34 28.91 0.04
C ARG A 343 6.33 30.39 -0.28
N CYS A 344 7.16 31.16 0.42
CA CYS A 344 7.47 32.54 0.05
C CYS A 344 8.70 32.61 -0.89
N SER A 345 8.71 33.59 -1.79
CA SER A 345 9.83 33.93 -2.68
C SER A 345 10.04 35.43 -2.61
N ASN A 346 11.13 35.86 -1.97
CA ASN A 346 11.52 37.25 -1.89
C ASN A 346 11.93 37.80 -3.27
N LEU A 347 11.71 39.09 -3.52
CA LEU A 347 12.18 39.84 -4.70
C LEU A 347 12.53 41.27 -4.24
N PRO A 348 13.38 42.01 -4.98
CA PRO A 348 13.73 43.38 -4.63
C PRO A 348 12.51 44.29 -4.46
N GLY A 349 12.27 44.74 -3.23
CA GLY A 349 11.16 45.60 -2.82
C GLY A 349 9.80 44.94 -2.72
N SER A 350 9.69 43.61 -2.81
CA SER A 350 8.44 42.87 -2.61
C SER A 350 8.60 41.34 -2.66
N TYR A 351 7.88 40.63 -1.81
CA TYR A 351 7.73 39.18 -1.90
C TYR A 351 6.58 38.73 -2.81
N ARG A 352 6.62 37.44 -3.19
CA ARG A 352 5.47 36.70 -3.74
C ARG A 352 5.33 35.34 -3.09
N CYS A 353 4.09 34.92 -2.89
CA CYS A 353 3.81 33.53 -2.53
C CYS A 353 3.88 32.63 -3.77
N LEU A 354 4.29 31.37 -3.55
CA LEU A 354 4.36 30.29 -4.52
C LEU A 354 3.71 29.05 -3.91
N CYS A 355 2.97 28.32 -4.73
CA CYS A 355 2.44 27.03 -4.33
C CYS A 355 3.44 25.91 -4.63
N GLU A 356 3.18 24.76 -4.02
CA GLU A 356 3.82 23.49 -4.32
C GLU A 356 3.08 22.80 -5.48
N ASP A 357 3.70 21.77 -6.07
CA ASP A 357 3.06 20.99 -7.13
C ASP A 357 1.80 20.28 -6.56
N GLY A 358 0.73 20.18 -7.36
CA GLY A 358 -0.60 19.75 -6.90
C GLY A 358 -1.44 20.86 -6.25
N TYR A 359 -0.94 22.10 -6.14
CA TYR A 359 -1.69 23.24 -5.59
C TYR A 359 -1.76 24.43 -6.56
N PHE A 360 -2.88 25.16 -6.52
CA PHE A 360 -3.10 26.40 -7.27
C PHE A 360 -3.22 27.63 -6.37
N MET A 361 -2.75 28.78 -6.87
CA MET A 361 -2.78 30.04 -6.12
C MET A 361 -4.21 30.59 -6.02
N HIS A 362 -4.65 30.90 -4.80
CA HIS A 362 -5.96 31.45 -4.53
C HIS A 362 -6.04 32.96 -4.85
N SER A 363 -7.26 33.51 -4.89
CA SER A 363 -7.55 34.88 -5.33
C SER A 363 -6.91 35.98 -4.46
N ASN A 364 -6.52 35.66 -3.22
CA ASN A 364 -5.79 36.58 -2.34
C ASN A 364 -4.26 36.58 -2.55
N LYS A 365 -3.74 35.75 -3.46
CA LYS A 365 -2.31 35.60 -3.77
C LYS A 365 -1.43 35.18 -2.58
N ARG A 366 -2.03 34.59 -1.54
CA ARG A 366 -1.34 34.13 -0.32
C ARG A 366 -1.63 32.67 0.02
N ASP A 367 -2.88 32.25 -0.14
CA ASP A 367 -3.28 30.87 0.10
C ASP A 367 -3.08 30.03 -1.16
N CYS A 368 -2.60 28.81 -0.98
CA CYS A 368 -2.58 27.77 -1.97
C CYS A 368 -3.71 26.78 -1.69
N ARG A 369 -4.46 26.41 -2.72
CA ARG A 369 -5.55 25.44 -2.64
C ARG A 369 -5.20 24.19 -3.43
N ASP A 370 -5.59 23.06 -2.86
CA ASP A 370 -5.48 21.74 -3.46
C ASP A 370 -6.14 21.68 -4.85
N ILE A 371 -5.48 21.04 -5.82
CA ILE A 371 -6.06 20.74 -7.13
C ILE A 371 -6.72 19.36 -7.03
N ASP A 372 -8.04 19.29 -7.12
CA ASP A 372 -8.75 18.01 -7.15
C ASP A 372 -8.62 17.36 -8.54
N GLU A 373 -7.57 16.55 -8.77
CA GLU A 373 -7.39 15.87 -10.06
C GLU A 373 -8.41 14.74 -10.30
N CYS A 374 -9.18 14.35 -9.28
CA CYS A 374 -10.32 13.44 -9.46
C CYS A 374 -11.49 14.14 -10.17
N ALA A 375 -11.69 15.44 -9.94
CA ALA A 375 -12.70 16.23 -10.65
C ALA A 375 -12.47 16.31 -12.17
N GLU A 376 -11.22 16.15 -12.63
CA GLU A 376 -10.86 16.10 -14.06
C GLU A 376 -11.03 14.71 -14.71
N ASN A 377 -11.50 13.69 -13.95
CA ASN A 377 -11.63 12.29 -14.40
C ASN A 377 -10.27 11.65 -14.80
N THR A 378 -9.21 11.94 -14.04
CA THR A 378 -7.84 11.51 -14.35
C THR A 378 -7.61 9.99 -14.26
N CYS A 379 -8.47 9.26 -13.54
CA CYS A 379 -8.40 7.81 -13.36
C CYS A 379 -9.48 7.06 -14.16
N ALA A 380 -9.18 5.87 -14.67
CA ALA A 380 -10.11 5.11 -15.51
C ALA A 380 -11.29 4.45 -14.76
N GLN A 381 -11.24 4.34 -13.42
CA GLN A 381 -12.33 3.78 -12.60
C GLN A 381 -12.56 4.57 -11.31
N LEU A 382 -11.71 4.39 -10.29
CA LEU A 382 -11.87 5.01 -8.98
C LEU A 382 -10.70 5.97 -8.72
N CYS A 383 -10.98 7.08 -8.03
CA CYS A 383 -10.00 8.11 -7.70
C CYS A 383 -10.21 8.56 -6.25
N VAL A 384 -9.12 8.78 -5.53
CA VAL A 384 -9.12 9.40 -4.19
C VAL A 384 -8.17 10.59 -4.25
N ASN A 385 -8.70 11.79 -4.03
CA ASN A 385 -7.91 13.01 -3.94
C ASN A 385 -7.26 13.13 -2.55
N SER A 386 -6.08 13.73 -2.47
CA SER A 386 -5.33 13.98 -1.23
C SER A 386 -4.48 15.27 -1.36
N PRO A 387 -4.09 15.93 -0.25
CA PRO A 387 -3.44 17.25 -0.34
C PRO A 387 -2.16 17.27 -1.19
N GLY A 388 -2.25 17.78 -2.42
CA GLY A 388 -1.19 17.86 -3.42
C GLY A 388 -1.01 16.61 -4.29
N SER A 389 -1.93 15.64 -4.27
CA SER A 389 -1.81 14.41 -5.07
C SER A 389 -3.10 13.57 -5.11
N TYR A 390 -3.20 12.64 -6.05
CA TYR A 390 -4.32 11.70 -6.18
C TYR A 390 -3.83 10.27 -6.29
N SER A 391 -4.70 9.32 -5.92
CA SER A 391 -4.48 7.89 -6.10
C SER A 391 -5.60 7.27 -6.91
N CYS A 392 -5.24 6.65 -8.04
CA CYS A 392 -6.15 5.85 -8.85
C CYS A 392 -6.28 4.42 -8.32
N TYR A 393 -7.49 3.88 -8.33
CA TYR A 393 -7.78 2.51 -7.94
C TYR A 393 -8.66 1.81 -8.99
N CYS A 394 -8.52 0.50 -9.09
CA CYS A 394 -9.31 -0.35 -9.98
C CYS A 394 -10.12 -1.36 -9.15
N ASP A 395 -11.25 -1.81 -9.69
CA ASP A 395 -12.11 -2.79 -9.04
C ASP A 395 -11.53 -4.21 -9.17
N GLY A 396 -10.66 -4.56 -8.23
CA GLY A 396 -10.06 -5.89 -8.12
C GLY A 396 -11.09 -7.01 -7.96
N LYS A 397 -12.27 -6.74 -7.38
CA LYS A 397 -13.33 -7.75 -7.22
C LYS A 397 -14.01 -8.10 -8.54
N LYS A 398 -14.02 -7.17 -9.49
CA LYS A 398 -14.37 -7.41 -10.90
C LYS A 398 -13.18 -7.92 -11.75
N GLY A 399 -12.01 -8.15 -11.13
CA GLY A 399 -10.83 -8.68 -11.80
C GLY A 399 -9.98 -7.64 -12.51
N PHE A 400 -9.95 -6.38 -12.05
CA PHE A 400 -9.08 -5.33 -12.60
C PHE A 400 -7.91 -4.96 -11.67
N LYS A 401 -6.73 -4.75 -12.24
CA LYS A 401 -5.57 -4.14 -11.58
C LYS A 401 -5.22 -2.80 -12.23
N LEU A 402 -4.49 -1.95 -11.50
CA LEU A 402 -3.95 -0.70 -12.02
C LEU A 402 -2.79 -0.99 -12.98
N SER A 403 -2.79 -0.37 -14.16
CA SER A 403 -1.71 -0.54 -15.14
C SER A 403 -0.49 0.35 -14.84
N LYS A 404 0.61 0.12 -15.58
CA LYS A 404 1.92 0.76 -15.35
C LYS A 404 1.97 2.28 -15.61
N ASP A 405 0.86 2.87 -16.06
CA ASP A 405 0.65 4.32 -16.16
C ASP A 405 0.10 4.95 -14.85
N MET A 406 -0.22 4.12 -13.85
CA MET A 406 -0.85 4.48 -12.58
C MET A 406 -2.23 5.16 -12.73
N LYS A 407 -2.92 5.00 -13.87
CA LYS A 407 -4.21 5.68 -14.16
C LYS A 407 -5.25 4.77 -14.81
N SER A 408 -4.82 3.92 -15.73
CA SER A 408 -5.71 3.01 -16.45
C SER A 408 -5.90 1.70 -15.67
N CYS A 409 -6.93 0.94 -16.03
CA CYS A 409 -7.24 -0.34 -15.41
C CYS A 409 -7.20 -1.45 -16.45
N GLU A 410 -6.41 -2.49 -16.19
CA GLU A 410 -6.31 -3.68 -17.03
C GLU A 410 -6.85 -4.92 -16.31
N SER A 411 -7.29 -5.92 -17.06
CA SER A 411 -7.78 -7.17 -16.47
C SER A 411 -6.62 -7.95 -15.85
N VAL A 412 -6.80 -8.46 -14.63
CA VAL A 412 -5.82 -9.34 -13.97
C VAL A 412 -5.62 -10.59 -14.84
N PRO A 413 -4.43 -10.81 -15.41
CA PRO A 413 -4.21 -11.90 -16.35
C PRO A 413 -4.10 -13.25 -15.66
N VAL A 414 -4.65 -14.29 -16.30
CA VAL A 414 -4.39 -15.69 -15.94
C VAL A 414 -3.02 -16.07 -16.48
N CYS A 415 -2.08 -16.34 -15.58
CA CYS A 415 -0.68 -16.61 -15.87
C CYS A 415 -0.31 -18.11 -15.83
N ILE A 416 -1.17 -18.95 -15.27
CA ILE A 416 -1.11 -20.42 -15.39
C ILE A 416 -2.53 -20.93 -15.75
N PRO A 417 -2.74 -21.62 -16.88
CA PRO A 417 -4.00 -22.26 -17.17
C PRO A 417 -4.21 -23.49 -16.27
N LEU A 418 -5.39 -23.60 -15.66
CA LEU A 418 -5.78 -24.72 -14.80
C LEU A 418 -6.79 -25.61 -15.51
N ASN A 419 -6.68 -26.93 -15.33
CA ASN A 419 -7.67 -27.86 -15.84
C ASN A 419 -8.94 -27.76 -15.00
N LEU A 420 -9.91 -27.00 -15.52
CA LEU A 420 -11.23 -26.79 -14.92
C LEU A 420 -12.32 -27.67 -15.55
N GLU A 421 -11.94 -28.73 -16.28
CA GLU A 421 -12.86 -29.68 -16.91
C GLU A 421 -13.77 -30.32 -15.86
N ARG A 422 -15.06 -30.43 -16.17
CA ARG A 422 -16.08 -31.06 -15.32
C ARG A 422 -16.85 -32.12 -16.09
N ASN A 423 -17.26 -33.16 -15.39
CA ASN A 423 -18.05 -34.26 -15.96
C ASN A 423 -19.41 -34.37 -15.25
N TYR A 424 -20.48 -34.44 -16.05
CA TYR A 424 -21.88 -34.44 -15.60
C TYR A 424 -22.35 -35.75 -14.94
N GLU A 425 -21.52 -36.80 -14.94
CA GLU A 425 -21.76 -38.06 -14.22
C GLU A 425 -21.09 -38.10 -12.83
N LEU A 426 -20.36 -37.03 -12.47
CA LEU A 426 -19.61 -36.91 -11.23
C LEU A 426 -20.28 -35.90 -10.29
N LEU A 427 -20.98 -36.38 -9.25
CA LEU A 427 -21.64 -35.53 -8.27
C LEU A 427 -20.64 -34.93 -7.29
N TYR A 428 -20.59 -33.60 -7.25
CA TYR A 428 -19.79 -32.83 -6.29
C TYR A 428 -20.53 -32.64 -4.96
N LEU A 429 -19.86 -32.94 -3.86
CA LEU A 429 -20.49 -33.01 -2.53
C LEU A 429 -20.48 -31.68 -1.77
N ALA A 430 -19.50 -30.80 -2.00
CA ALA A 430 -19.45 -29.48 -1.38
C ALA A 430 -20.07 -28.37 -2.26
N GLU A 431 -21.23 -28.64 -2.89
CA GLU A 431 -21.94 -27.64 -3.72
C GLU A 431 -22.36 -26.38 -2.91
N GLN A 432 -22.58 -26.54 -1.60
CA GLN A 432 -23.02 -25.48 -0.70
C GLN A 432 -22.28 -25.55 0.65
N PHE A 433 -21.72 -24.43 1.09
CA PHE A 433 -21.01 -24.33 2.37
C PHE A 433 -21.91 -24.51 3.62
N THR A 434 -23.23 -24.48 3.44
CA THR A 434 -24.22 -24.60 4.52
C THR A 434 -24.39 -26.01 5.09
N GLY A 435 -23.67 -27.02 4.58
CA GLY A 435 -23.81 -28.43 5.03
C GLY A 435 -25.17 -29.04 4.72
N THR A 436 -25.93 -28.39 3.83
CA THR A 436 -27.26 -28.81 3.38
C THR A 436 -27.16 -29.90 2.31
N PRO A 437 -27.90 -31.01 2.43
CA PRO A 437 -27.84 -32.13 1.49
C PRO A 437 -27.92 -31.71 0.02
N VAL A 438 -26.94 -32.14 -0.77
CA VAL A 438 -26.84 -31.86 -2.22
C VAL A 438 -27.94 -32.61 -3.00
N LEU A 439 -28.37 -33.77 -2.50
CA LEU A 439 -29.51 -34.53 -2.99
C LEU A 439 -30.38 -35.03 -1.83
N TYR A 440 -31.68 -35.16 -2.10
CA TYR A 440 -32.67 -35.76 -1.23
C TYR A 440 -33.51 -36.75 -2.05
N LEU A 441 -33.62 -37.99 -1.56
CA LEU A 441 -34.36 -39.07 -2.18
C LEU A 441 -35.34 -39.67 -1.16
N LYS A 442 -36.55 -40.02 -1.61
CA LYS A 442 -37.54 -40.73 -0.78
C LYS A 442 -37.89 -42.06 -1.43
N PHE A 443 -37.67 -43.14 -0.72
CA PHE A 443 -37.96 -44.50 -1.18
C PHE A 443 -39.24 -45.04 -0.51
N LYS A 444 -40.04 -45.78 -1.29
CA LYS A 444 -41.16 -46.62 -0.83
C LYS A 444 -41.02 -47.97 -1.52
N LEU A 445 -40.55 -48.97 -0.79
CA LEU A 445 -40.12 -50.27 -1.33
C LEU A 445 -40.81 -51.43 -0.60
N PRO A 446 -40.84 -52.65 -1.16
CA PRO A 446 -41.40 -53.82 -0.47
C PRO A 446 -40.73 -54.10 0.88
N ASN A 447 -41.48 -54.67 1.83
CA ASN A 447 -40.97 -55.07 3.15
C ASN A 447 -39.74 -55.99 3.16
N VAL A 448 -39.48 -56.75 2.09
CA VAL A 448 -38.29 -57.60 1.96
C VAL A 448 -37.00 -56.83 1.67
N THR A 449 -37.07 -55.53 1.36
CA THR A 449 -35.89 -54.71 1.05
C THR A 449 -35.12 -54.33 2.32
N ARG A 450 -33.85 -54.75 2.41
CA ARG A 450 -32.87 -54.27 3.39
C ARG A 450 -32.11 -53.04 2.86
N PHE A 451 -31.50 -52.25 3.74
CA PHE A 451 -30.66 -51.10 3.36
C PHE A 451 -29.44 -51.55 2.55
N SER A 452 -29.21 -50.87 1.44
CA SER A 452 -28.09 -51.11 0.52
C SER A 452 -27.65 -49.78 -0.09
N ALA A 453 -26.36 -49.49 -0.07
CA ALA A 453 -25.78 -48.37 -0.78
C ALA A 453 -24.40 -48.77 -1.33
N GLU A 454 -24.24 -48.80 -2.65
CA GLU A 454 -22.97 -48.99 -3.34
C GLU A 454 -22.68 -47.77 -4.21
N PHE A 455 -21.45 -47.27 -4.21
CA PHE A 455 -21.01 -46.16 -5.07
C PHE A 455 -19.48 -46.03 -5.13
N ASP A 456 -18.99 -45.39 -6.19
CA ASP A 456 -17.60 -44.94 -6.30
C ASP A 456 -17.44 -43.59 -5.60
N PHE A 457 -16.43 -43.45 -4.73
CA PHE A 457 -16.13 -42.22 -4.00
C PHE A 457 -14.65 -41.83 -4.11
N ARG A 458 -14.36 -40.53 -4.12
CA ARG A 458 -13.01 -39.99 -3.92
C ARG A 458 -13.05 -38.69 -3.13
N THR A 459 -12.00 -38.42 -2.36
CA THR A 459 -11.79 -37.14 -1.66
C THR A 459 -10.32 -36.96 -1.25
N TYR A 460 -9.96 -35.73 -0.88
CA TYR A 460 -8.76 -35.43 -0.08
C TYR A 460 -9.08 -35.02 1.36
N ASP A 461 -10.36 -34.79 1.65
CA ASP A 461 -10.91 -34.35 2.94
C ASP A 461 -10.65 -35.34 4.07
N THR A 462 -10.63 -34.88 5.32
CA THR A 462 -10.43 -35.73 6.51
C THR A 462 -11.70 -36.05 7.27
N GLU A 463 -12.72 -35.19 7.19
CA GLU A 463 -14.03 -35.36 7.85
C GLU A 463 -15.15 -35.13 6.82
N GLY A 464 -16.40 -35.43 7.18
CA GLY A 464 -17.56 -35.07 6.37
C GLY A 464 -18.64 -36.15 6.28
N VAL A 465 -19.87 -35.75 5.96
CA VAL A 465 -21.00 -36.68 5.80
C VAL A 465 -21.16 -37.08 4.34
N ILE A 466 -21.10 -38.38 4.06
CA ILE A 466 -21.28 -38.93 2.71
C ILE A 466 -22.78 -39.16 2.45
N LEU A 467 -23.45 -39.87 3.36
CA LEU A 467 -24.86 -40.24 3.27
C LEU A 467 -25.49 -40.30 4.67
N TYR A 468 -26.69 -39.74 4.81
CA TYR A 468 -27.56 -39.94 5.98
C TYR A 468 -28.91 -40.49 5.52
N ALA A 469 -29.44 -41.50 6.21
CA ALA A 469 -30.73 -42.08 5.90
C ALA A 469 -31.60 -42.27 7.16
N GLU A 470 -32.87 -41.89 7.08
CA GLU A 470 -33.82 -41.91 8.21
C GLU A 470 -35.18 -42.50 7.80
N SER A 471 -35.82 -43.17 8.75
CA SER A 471 -37.23 -43.55 8.72
C SER A 471 -38.16 -42.33 8.54
N LEU A 472 -39.41 -42.52 8.08
CA LEU A 472 -40.34 -41.40 7.92
C LEU A 472 -40.74 -40.73 9.23
N ASP A 473 -40.86 -41.50 10.32
CA ASP A 473 -41.10 -41.01 11.67
C ASP A 473 -39.84 -40.45 12.37
N ASN A 474 -38.68 -40.59 11.71
CA ASN A 474 -37.36 -40.18 12.18
C ASN A 474 -36.92 -40.87 13.50
N THR A 475 -37.51 -42.03 13.84
CA THR A 475 -37.16 -42.77 15.07
C THR A 475 -35.86 -43.55 14.93
N ALA A 476 -35.58 -44.04 13.73
CA ALA A 476 -34.40 -44.82 13.35
C ALA A 476 -33.66 -44.21 12.14
N TRP A 477 -32.33 -44.24 12.16
CA TRP A 477 -31.45 -43.66 11.16
C TRP A 477 -30.07 -44.33 11.08
N ILE A 478 -29.40 -44.19 9.94
CA ILE A 478 -27.99 -44.54 9.71
C ILE A 478 -27.25 -43.35 9.07
N LEU A 479 -26.00 -43.16 9.49
CA LEU A 479 -25.05 -42.18 8.97
C LEU A 479 -23.82 -42.94 8.44
N LEU A 480 -23.44 -42.62 7.21
CA LEU A 480 -22.17 -43.00 6.58
C LEU A 480 -21.34 -41.73 6.39
N ALA A 481 -20.20 -41.67 7.04
CA ALA A 481 -19.36 -40.49 7.12
C ALA A 481 -17.87 -40.83 7.00
N LEU A 482 -17.06 -39.79 6.86
CA LEU A 482 -15.61 -39.83 6.91
C LEU A 482 -15.12 -39.19 8.22
N ARG A 483 -14.11 -39.79 8.86
CA ARG A 483 -13.36 -39.15 9.96
C ARG A 483 -11.94 -39.68 10.02
N ASP A 484 -10.97 -38.80 10.24
CA ASP A 484 -9.53 -39.11 10.17
C ASP A 484 -9.17 -39.80 8.83
N GLY A 485 -9.90 -39.44 7.75
CA GLY A 485 -9.82 -40.06 6.42
C GLY A 485 -10.42 -41.48 6.30
N LYS A 486 -10.98 -42.06 7.37
CA LYS A 486 -11.55 -43.42 7.43
C LYS A 486 -13.07 -43.39 7.43
N ILE A 487 -13.72 -44.50 7.10
CA ILE A 487 -15.18 -44.61 7.17
C ILE A 487 -15.65 -44.72 8.63
N GLU A 488 -16.61 -43.89 9.02
CA GLU A 488 -17.36 -43.94 10.27
C GLU A 488 -18.84 -44.23 9.97
N ILE A 489 -19.37 -45.33 10.53
CA ILE A 489 -20.80 -45.62 10.59
C ILE A 489 -21.31 -45.17 11.96
N GLN A 490 -22.42 -44.45 11.98
CA GLN A 490 -23.24 -44.26 13.19
C GLN A 490 -24.66 -44.71 12.86
N PHE A 491 -25.35 -45.42 13.76
CA PHE A 491 -26.77 -45.71 13.57
C PHE A 491 -27.55 -45.77 14.88
N LYS A 492 -28.86 -45.56 14.75
CA LYS A 492 -29.87 -45.69 15.79
C LYS A 492 -31.05 -46.48 15.21
N ASN A 493 -31.45 -47.57 15.86
CA ASN A 493 -32.71 -48.26 15.58
C ASN A 493 -33.51 -48.44 16.88
N GLU A 494 -34.57 -49.25 16.85
CA GLU A 494 -35.39 -49.51 18.05
C GLU A 494 -34.72 -50.44 19.09
N PHE A 495 -33.62 -51.10 18.70
CA PHE A 495 -32.87 -52.04 19.53
C PHE A 495 -31.61 -51.42 20.14
N GLY A 496 -31.14 -50.26 19.65
CA GLY A 496 -30.04 -49.52 20.26
C GLY A 496 -29.40 -48.46 19.36
N THR A 497 -28.23 -47.98 19.81
CA THR A 497 -27.38 -46.99 19.13
C THR A 497 -25.95 -47.50 19.04
N LYS A 498 -25.26 -47.28 17.92
CA LYS A 498 -23.88 -47.73 17.74
C LYS A 498 -23.07 -46.80 16.84
N VAL A 499 -21.78 -46.67 17.14
CA VAL A 499 -20.77 -46.02 16.31
C VAL A 499 -19.66 -47.03 16.03
N THR A 500 -19.13 -47.07 14.82
CA THR A 500 -17.95 -47.88 14.47
C THR A 500 -17.20 -47.20 13.32
N SER A 501 -15.92 -46.90 13.55
CA SER A 501 -15.03 -46.28 12.58
C SER A 501 -13.88 -47.25 12.26
N GLY A 502 -13.54 -47.44 10.99
CA GLY A 502 -12.64 -48.52 10.59
C GLY A 502 -12.21 -48.52 9.13
N GLY A 503 -11.48 -49.57 8.76
CA GLY A 503 -10.78 -49.66 7.47
C GLY A 503 -9.49 -48.84 7.43
N LYS A 504 -8.92 -48.76 6.23
CA LYS A 504 -7.80 -47.84 5.89
C LYS A 504 -8.36 -46.43 5.65
N ALA A 505 -7.49 -45.42 5.69
CA ALA A 505 -7.87 -44.10 5.19
C ALA A 505 -8.02 -44.14 3.66
N ILE A 506 -9.02 -43.43 3.13
CA ILE A 506 -9.39 -43.40 1.70
C ILE A 506 -9.37 -41.98 1.11
N ASN A 507 -8.80 -41.02 1.82
CA ASN A 507 -8.69 -39.63 1.41
C ASN A 507 -7.38 -39.33 0.66
N ASP A 508 -7.02 -40.23 -0.25
CA ASP A 508 -5.83 -40.20 -1.11
C ASP A 508 -6.10 -39.57 -2.50
N GLY A 509 -7.34 -39.15 -2.76
CA GLY A 509 -7.80 -38.61 -4.05
C GLY A 509 -8.15 -39.67 -5.10
N LEU A 510 -7.94 -40.96 -4.81
CA LEU A 510 -8.25 -42.07 -5.71
C LEU A 510 -9.72 -42.47 -5.61
N TRP A 511 -10.22 -43.17 -6.63
CA TRP A 511 -11.57 -43.72 -6.64
C TRP A 511 -11.62 -45.05 -5.89
N HIS A 512 -12.40 -45.10 -4.80
CA HIS A 512 -12.67 -46.29 -4.01
C HIS A 512 -14.13 -46.70 -4.18
N ILE A 513 -14.38 -47.99 -4.46
CA ILE A 513 -15.73 -48.55 -4.43
C ILE A 513 -16.12 -48.77 -2.96
N ILE A 514 -17.18 -48.12 -2.49
CA ILE A 514 -17.74 -48.32 -1.16
C ILE A 514 -19.06 -49.08 -1.30
N SER A 515 -19.27 -50.14 -0.52
CA SER A 515 -20.61 -50.71 -0.30
C SER A 515 -20.95 -50.78 1.19
N VAL A 516 -22.23 -50.53 1.51
CA VAL A 516 -22.83 -50.72 2.83
C VAL A 516 -24.08 -51.57 2.65
N GLU A 517 -24.10 -52.73 3.30
CA GLU A 517 -25.14 -53.75 3.15
C GLU A 517 -25.69 -54.16 4.52
N GLU A 518 -27.00 -54.01 4.73
CA GLU A 518 -27.70 -54.57 5.88
C GLU A 518 -27.91 -56.08 5.66
N LEU A 519 -27.24 -56.87 6.51
CA LEU A 519 -27.43 -58.31 6.65
C LEU A 519 -28.44 -58.59 7.77
N GLU A 520 -28.62 -59.85 8.13
CA GLU A 520 -29.72 -60.27 9.04
C GLU A 520 -29.54 -59.86 10.51
N ASN A 521 -28.28 -59.81 10.97
CA ASN A 521 -27.91 -59.42 12.34
C ASN A 521 -26.70 -58.48 12.38
N SER A 522 -26.30 -57.91 11.24
CA SER A 522 -25.15 -57.02 11.13
C SER A 522 -25.19 -56.14 9.88
N ILE A 523 -24.37 -55.10 9.86
CA ILE A 523 -24.13 -54.23 8.70
C ILE A 523 -22.71 -54.53 8.22
N SER A 524 -22.57 -54.93 6.96
CA SER A 524 -21.27 -55.10 6.31
C SER A 524 -20.89 -53.80 5.60
N VAL A 525 -19.67 -53.32 5.83
CA VAL A 525 -19.07 -52.22 5.06
C VAL A 525 -17.88 -52.78 4.29
N LYS A 526 -17.85 -52.54 2.98
CA LYS A 526 -16.79 -52.99 2.09
C LYS A 526 -16.12 -51.81 1.39
N ILE A 527 -14.81 -51.91 1.20
CA ILE A 527 -14.01 -50.97 0.39
C ILE A 527 -13.27 -51.81 -0.65
N ALA A 528 -13.36 -51.42 -1.93
CA ALA A 528 -12.85 -52.21 -3.06
C ALA A 528 -13.34 -53.67 -3.07
N LYS A 529 -14.56 -53.91 -2.56
CA LYS A 529 -15.20 -55.23 -2.31
C LYS A 529 -14.62 -56.07 -1.16
N GLU A 530 -13.54 -55.63 -0.51
CA GLU A 530 -13.03 -56.23 0.73
C GLU A 530 -13.86 -55.75 1.93
N ALA A 531 -14.31 -56.67 2.80
CA ALA A 531 -15.07 -56.30 4.01
C ALA A 531 -14.15 -55.68 5.07
N VAL A 532 -14.31 -54.38 5.33
CA VAL A 532 -13.49 -53.60 6.27
C VAL A 532 -14.14 -53.44 7.65
N MET A 533 -15.46 -53.56 7.74
CA MET A 533 -16.20 -53.60 9.01
C MET A 533 -17.38 -54.57 8.93
N ASN A 534 -17.63 -55.29 10.01
CA ASN A 534 -18.85 -56.06 10.23
C ASN A 534 -19.44 -55.64 11.57
N ILE A 535 -20.58 -54.96 11.52
CA ILE A 535 -21.12 -54.19 12.64
C ILE A 535 -22.40 -54.88 13.12
N ASN A 536 -22.32 -55.67 14.20
CA ASN A 536 -23.52 -56.32 14.77
C ASN A 536 -24.65 -55.29 14.98
N SER A 537 -25.82 -55.59 14.43
CA SER A 537 -27.06 -54.82 14.50
C SER A 537 -28.17 -55.77 14.96
N PRO A 538 -28.64 -55.68 16.21
CA PRO A 538 -29.84 -56.39 16.62
C PRO A 538 -31.03 -55.83 15.83
N GLY A 539 -31.69 -56.69 15.06
CA GLY A 539 -32.83 -56.34 14.22
C GLY A 539 -32.51 -55.38 13.07
N THR A 540 -33.55 -55.02 12.32
CA THR A 540 -33.45 -54.16 11.13
C THR A 540 -33.12 -52.71 11.48
N LEU A 541 -32.47 -52.01 10.55
CA LEU A 541 -32.15 -50.58 10.64
C LEU A 541 -33.41 -49.70 10.62
N PHE A 542 -34.42 -50.08 9.84
CA PHE A 542 -35.62 -49.29 9.62
C PHE A 542 -36.89 -50.06 9.97
N LYS A 543 -37.86 -49.38 10.58
CA LYS A 543 -39.20 -49.92 10.83
C LYS A 543 -39.98 -50.03 9.53
N GLN A 544 -40.68 -51.15 9.36
CA GLN A 544 -41.57 -51.41 8.23
C GLN A 544 -43.00 -50.97 8.59
N SER A 545 -43.74 -50.43 7.62
CA SER A 545 -45.10 -49.92 7.85
C SER A 545 -46.03 -50.33 6.69
N HIS A 546 -47.17 -50.92 7.02
CA HIS A 546 -48.21 -51.33 6.05
C HIS A 546 -47.69 -52.20 4.88
N GLY A 547 -46.66 -53.04 5.13
CA GLY A 547 -46.04 -53.90 4.11
C GLY A 547 -44.97 -53.22 3.25
N PHE A 548 -44.61 -51.96 3.54
CA PHE A 548 -43.56 -51.22 2.84
C PHE A 548 -42.44 -50.78 3.79
N LEU A 549 -41.22 -50.69 3.25
CA LEU A 549 -40.14 -49.87 3.80
C LEU A 549 -40.27 -48.46 3.22
N GLU A 550 -40.41 -47.45 4.08
CA GLU A 550 -40.40 -46.04 3.67
C GLU A 550 -39.26 -45.29 4.38
N THR A 551 -38.30 -44.79 3.59
CA THR A 551 -37.06 -44.19 4.09
C THR A 551 -36.69 -42.95 3.27
N LYS A 552 -36.02 -41.99 3.92
CA LYS A 552 -35.49 -40.75 3.33
C LYS A 552 -33.97 -40.86 3.31
N VAL A 553 -33.34 -40.57 2.16
CA VAL A 553 -31.88 -40.59 2.01
C VAL A 553 -31.42 -39.20 1.58
N TYR A 554 -30.38 -38.71 2.25
CA TYR A 554 -29.76 -37.41 2.05
C TYR A 554 -28.28 -37.64 1.72
N ILE A 555 -27.80 -37.03 0.63
CA ILE A 555 -26.40 -37.16 0.18
C ILE A 555 -25.67 -35.85 0.47
N ALA A 556 -24.44 -35.95 0.99
CA ALA A 556 -23.57 -34.82 1.29
C ALA A 556 -24.22 -33.72 2.15
N GLY A 557 -24.54 -34.05 3.39
CA GLY A 557 -25.09 -33.12 4.38
C GLY A 557 -26.05 -33.77 5.36
N LEU A 558 -26.61 -32.97 6.27
CA LEU A 558 -27.56 -33.43 7.30
C LEU A 558 -28.91 -32.69 7.20
N PRO A 559 -30.03 -33.34 7.55
CA PRO A 559 -31.31 -32.64 7.69
C PRO A 559 -31.24 -31.62 8.83
N ARG A 560 -31.87 -30.44 8.66
CA ARG A 560 -31.81 -29.31 9.61
C ARG A 560 -32.23 -29.61 11.06
N LYS A 561 -32.85 -30.76 11.32
CA LYS A 561 -33.32 -31.21 12.64
C LYS A 561 -32.41 -32.23 13.33
N VAL A 562 -31.35 -32.69 12.66
CA VAL A 562 -30.56 -33.88 13.08
C VAL A 562 -29.32 -33.53 13.89
N GLY A 563 -28.75 -32.32 13.72
CA GLY A 563 -27.45 -31.91 14.29
C GLY A 563 -27.19 -32.42 15.70
N ASP A 564 -27.93 -31.89 16.68
CA ASP A 564 -27.75 -32.23 18.11
C ASP A 564 -28.14 -33.67 18.49
N THR A 565 -28.68 -34.46 17.55
CA THR A 565 -29.18 -35.84 17.78
C THR A 565 -28.22 -36.94 17.33
N LEU A 566 -27.09 -36.59 16.70
CA LEU A 566 -26.04 -37.55 16.34
C LEU A 566 -25.33 -38.09 17.60
N ILE A 567 -24.92 -39.35 17.55
CA ILE A 567 -24.28 -40.04 18.68
C ILE A 567 -22.87 -39.47 18.92
N LYS A 568 -22.17 -39.12 17.84
CA LYS A 568 -20.89 -38.41 17.86
C LYS A 568 -20.95 -37.29 16.82
N GLN A 569 -20.76 -36.05 17.27
CA GLN A 569 -20.84 -34.87 16.41
C GLN A 569 -19.80 -34.90 15.28
N ILE A 570 -20.13 -34.26 14.17
CA ILE A 570 -19.32 -34.25 12.95
C ILE A 570 -19.56 -32.95 12.17
N ASN A 571 -18.53 -32.42 11.52
CA ASN A 571 -18.74 -31.42 10.48
C ASN A 571 -19.40 -32.09 9.25
N PRO A 572 -20.58 -31.64 8.76
CA PRO A 572 -21.26 -32.29 7.65
C PRO A 572 -20.72 -31.92 6.27
N ARG A 573 -19.85 -30.90 6.17
CA ARG A 573 -19.22 -30.45 4.92
C ARG A 573 -18.23 -31.52 4.44
N LEU A 574 -18.07 -31.67 3.12
CA LEU A 574 -17.22 -32.71 2.52
C LEU A 574 -16.80 -32.33 1.10
N ASP A 575 -15.53 -31.99 0.87
CA ASP A 575 -14.98 -31.69 -0.47
C ASP A 575 -14.69 -32.97 -1.29
N GLY A 576 -15.70 -33.84 -1.37
CA GLY A 576 -15.66 -35.14 -2.06
C GLY A 576 -16.39 -35.18 -3.39
N CYS A 577 -16.32 -36.33 -4.04
CA CYS A 577 -16.96 -36.61 -5.32
C CYS A 577 -17.50 -38.05 -5.36
N ILE A 578 -18.71 -38.24 -5.90
CA ILE A 578 -19.36 -39.56 -6.07
C ILE A 578 -19.72 -39.81 -7.54
N ARG A 579 -19.64 -41.07 -7.98
CA ARG A 579 -20.22 -41.56 -9.24
C ARG A 579 -20.79 -42.98 -9.07
N ALA A 580 -21.39 -43.52 -10.12
CA ALA A 580 -21.76 -44.94 -10.24
C ALA A 580 -22.59 -45.51 -9.07
N TRP A 581 -23.54 -44.74 -8.52
CA TRP A 581 -24.33 -45.18 -7.38
C TRP A 581 -25.40 -46.23 -7.73
N ASN A 582 -25.67 -47.07 -6.73
CA ASN A 582 -26.82 -47.94 -6.63
C ASN A 582 -27.35 -47.84 -5.19
N LEU A 583 -28.47 -47.15 -4.98
CA LEU A 583 -29.10 -46.95 -3.67
C LEU A 583 -30.36 -47.80 -3.55
N MET A 584 -30.52 -48.50 -2.43
CA MET A 584 -31.63 -49.41 -2.13
C MET A 584 -31.89 -50.47 -3.22
N ASN A 585 -30.84 -50.84 -3.97
CA ASN A 585 -30.90 -51.70 -5.15
C ASN A 585 -31.84 -51.21 -6.28
N GLN A 586 -32.07 -49.89 -6.37
CA GLN A 586 -32.90 -49.26 -7.41
C GLN A 586 -32.09 -48.69 -8.61
N GLY A 587 -30.76 -48.91 -8.62
CA GLY A 587 -29.86 -48.39 -9.65
C GLY A 587 -29.71 -46.86 -9.59
N HIS A 588 -29.58 -46.24 -10.77
CA HIS A 588 -29.25 -44.82 -10.94
C HIS A 588 -30.42 -43.94 -11.47
N SER A 589 -31.63 -44.49 -11.57
CA SER A 589 -32.75 -43.84 -12.27
C SER A 589 -33.24 -42.57 -11.56
N GLY A 590 -33.54 -41.51 -12.34
CA GLY A 590 -34.07 -40.24 -11.83
C GLY A 590 -33.06 -39.33 -11.12
N VAL A 591 -31.85 -39.80 -10.84
CA VAL A 591 -30.80 -39.00 -10.16
C VAL A 591 -29.79 -38.43 -11.15
N LYS A 592 -29.53 -39.11 -12.29
CA LYS A 592 -28.56 -38.66 -13.31
C LYS A 592 -28.98 -37.32 -13.93
N GLU A 593 -30.28 -37.18 -14.15
CA GLU A 593 -30.97 -36.01 -14.65
C GLU A 593 -30.71 -34.80 -13.73
N VAL A 594 -30.82 -34.98 -12.41
CA VAL A 594 -30.60 -33.94 -11.38
C VAL A 594 -29.13 -33.52 -11.28
N ILE A 595 -28.17 -34.37 -11.65
CA ILE A 595 -26.77 -33.92 -11.83
C ILE A 595 -26.68 -33.03 -13.08
N GLN A 596 -27.22 -33.52 -14.21
CA GLN A 596 -27.08 -32.89 -15.52
C GLN A 596 -27.69 -31.48 -15.59
N GLU A 597 -28.76 -31.20 -14.84
CA GLU A 597 -29.40 -29.88 -14.75
C GLU A 597 -28.46 -28.73 -14.35
N LYS A 598 -27.38 -28.98 -13.57
CA LYS A 598 -26.64 -27.89 -12.91
C LYS A 598 -25.12 -28.10 -12.81
N GLN A 599 -24.36 -27.31 -13.57
CA GLN A 599 -22.89 -27.37 -13.61
C GLN A 599 -22.13 -27.13 -12.28
N SER A 600 -22.78 -26.61 -11.23
CA SER A 600 -22.19 -26.53 -9.87
C SER A 600 -22.15 -27.89 -9.17
N LYS A 601 -23.04 -28.83 -9.55
CA LYS A 601 -23.06 -30.20 -9.05
C LYS A 601 -21.98 -31.10 -9.69
N HIS A 602 -21.19 -30.60 -10.63
CA HIS A 602 -20.21 -31.41 -11.37
C HIS A 602 -18.82 -31.31 -10.75
N CYS A 603 -18.19 -32.45 -10.45
CA CYS A 603 -16.79 -32.47 -10.00
C CYS A 603 -15.85 -32.02 -11.11
N LEU A 604 -14.69 -31.47 -10.72
CA LEU A 604 -13.50 -31.43 -11.57
C LEU A 604 -13.08 -32.85 -11.95
N VAL A 605 -12.62 -33.09 -13.18
CA VAL A 605 -12.20 -34.42 -13.64
C VAL A 605 -10.91 -34.84 -12.93
N THR A 606 -9.87 -34.01 -12.97
CA THR A 606 -8.57 -34.26 -12.31
C THR A 606 -8.31 -33.24 -11.19
N VAL A 607 -7.77 -33.72 -10.06
CA VAL A 607 -7.44 -32.89 -8.88
C VAL A 607 -6.22 -33.43 -8.14
N GLU A 608 -5.52 -32.55 -7.42
CA GLU A 608 -4.48 -32.84 -6.43
C GLU A 608 -4.88 -32.30 -5.03
N ARG A 609 -4.07 -32.57 -4.00
CA ARG A 609 -4.29 -32.06 -2.64
C ARG A 609 -3.97 -30.56 -2.54
N GLY A 610 -4.91 -29.81 -1.99
CA GLY A 610 -4.79 -28.40 -1.63
C GLY A 610 -6.09 -27.64 -1.84
N SER A 611 -6.21 -26.44 -1.28
CA SER A 611 -7.42 -25.62 -1.40
C SER A 611 -7.40 -24.75 -2.66
N PHE A 612 -8.48 -24.74 -3.44
CA PHE A 612 -8.56 -23.94 -4.68
C PHE A 612 -9.45 -22.71 -4.52
N TYR A 613 -8.87 -21.56 -4.87
CA TYR A 613 -9.54 -20.27 -4.93
C TYR A 613 -9.65 -19.84 -6.40
N PRO A 614 -10.86 -19.74 -6.98
CA PRO A 614 -11.05 -19.39 -8.38
C PRO A 614 -11.14 -17.87 -8.67
N GLY A 615 -10.65 -17.00 -7.78
CA GLY A 615 -10.61 -15.55 -8.02
C GLY A 615 -11.97 -14.83 -8.03
N ASN A 616 -12.97 -15.32 -7.29
CA ASN A 616 -14.31 -14.71 -7.24
C ASN A 616 -15.00 -14.75 -5.86
N GLY A 617 -14.23 -14.89 -4.79
CA GLY A 617 -14.75 -14.96 -3.42
C GLY A 617 -13.65 -15.19 -2.40
N MET A 618 -14.02 -15.14 -1.12
CA MET A 618 -13.11 -15.29 0.03
C MET A 618 -13.63 -16.32 1.04
N ALA A 619 -12.79 -16.64 2.03
CA ALA A 619 -13.17 -17.34 3.25
C ALA A 619 -12.87 -16.46 4.49
N LYS A 620 -13.70 -16.59 5.53
CA LYS A 620 -13.68 -15.81 6.77
C LYS A 620 -13.50 -16.70 7.99
N PHE A 621 -12.56 -16.34 8.85
CA PHE A 621 -12.32 -16.99 10.14
C PHE A 621 -12.35 -15.95 11.28
N ASN A 622 -12.58 -16.43 12.50
CA ASN A 622 -12.25 -15.70 13.72
C ASN A 622 -11.08 -16.45 14.38
N ILE A 623 -9.91 -15.81 14.45
CA ILE A 623 -8.69 -16.40 14.99
C ILE A 623 -8.19 -15.48 16.09
N ASN A 624 -7.97 -16.04 17.28
CA ASN A 624 -7.31 -15.31 18.36
C ASN A 624 -5.80 -15.27 18.11
N TYR A 625 -5.23 -14.07 18.06
CA TYR A 625 -3.80 -13.81 17.82
C TYR A 625 -3.04 -13.44 19.10
N ASN A 626 -3.71 -13.38 20.26
CA ASN A 626 -3.06 -13.07 21.54
C ASN A 626 -1.99 -14.11 21.85
N ASN A 627 -0.86 -13.65 22.38
CA ASN A 627 0.29 -14.46 22.68
C ASN A 627 0.00 -15.32 23.93
N LEU A 628 0.23 -16.65 23.81
CA LEU A 628 0.00 -17.60 24.90
C LEU A 628 0.95 -17.38 26.09
N ASP A 629 2.14 -16.85 25.83
CA ASP A 629 3.17 -16.61 26.84
C ASP A 629 3.07 -15.23 27.51
N ASN A 630 2.34 -14.28 26.90
CA ASN A 630 2.19 -12.90 27.38
C ASN A 630 0.81 -12.33 26.98
N ALA A 631 -0.11 -12.22 27.94
CA ALA A 631 -1.51 -11.88 27.69
C ALA A 631 -1.77 -10.48 27.11
N GLU A 632 -0.83 -9.54 27.23
CA GLU A 632 -0.92 -8.20 26.62
C GLU A 632 -0.27 -8.13 25.22
N ASP A 633 0.36 -9.20 24.74
CA ASP A 633 1.07 -9.25 23.47
C ASP A 633 0.33 -10.09 22.41
N TRP A 634 0.68 -9.94 21.13
CA TRP A 634 0.06 -10.69 20.03
C TRP A 634 1.11 -11.18 19.04
N LEU A 635 0.81 -12.31 18.40
CA LEU A 635 1.68 -12.97 17.44
C LEU A 635 0.89 -13.40 16.19
N ILE A 636 1.27 -12.82 15.05
CA ILE A 636 0.77 -13.25 13.73
C ILE A 636 1.90 -14.06 13.09
N ASN A 637 1.82 -15.39 13.17
CA ASN A 637 2.72 -16.31 12.46
C ASN A 637 1.91 -17.07 11.40
N VAL A 638 1.96 -16.58 10.15
CA VAL A 638 1.28 -17.19 9.01
C VAL A 638 2.31 -17.87 8.14
N THR A 639 2.08 -19.13 7.78
CA THR A 639 2.83 -19.80 6.70
C THR A 639 1.86 -20.37 5.66
N MET A 640 2.18 -20.15 4.39
CA MET A 640 1.32 -20.46 3.26
C MET A 640 2.11 -21.27 2.23
N THR A 641 1.45 -22.21 1.57
CA THR A 641 1.99 -22.90 0.41
C THR A 641 1.10 -22.58 -0.79
N ILE A 642 1.64 -21.83 -1.75
CA ILE A 642 0.88 -21.22 -2.84
C ILE A 642 1.32 -21.74 -4.22
N ARG A 643 0.38 -21.77 -5.16
CA ARG A 643 0.61 -21.93 -6.60
C ARG A 643 -0.38 -21.01 -7.30
N PRO A 644 -0.01 -19.72 -7.52
CA PRO A 644 -0.89 -18.73 -8.09
C PRO A 644 -1.14 -19.01 -9.58
N SER A 645 -2.34 -18.67 -10.05
CA SER A 645 -2.74 -18.78 -11.46
C SER A 645 -3.18 -17.43 -12.05
N ALA A 646 -3.29 -16.39 -11.22
CA ALA A 646 -3.27 -14.98 -11.60
C ALA A 646 -2.03 -14.28 -11.03
N ASP A 647 -1.65 -13.13 -11.60
CA ASP A 647 -0.47 -12.38 -11.14
C ASP A 647 -0.72 -11.51 -9.87
N THR A 648 -1.97 -11.20 -9.57
CA THR A 648 -2.39 -10.22 -8.56
C THR A 648 -3.53 -10.76 -7.70
N GLY A 649 -3.48 -10.59 -6.38
CA GLY A 649 -4.58 -10.93 -5.48
C GLY A 649 -4.21 -11.02 -4.00
N VAL A 650 -5.20 -10.81 -3.12
CA VAL A 650 -5.05 -10.88 -1.65
C VAL A 650 -5.05 -12.33 -1.18
N MET A 651 -3.95 -12.78 -0.57
CA MET A 651 -3.82 -14.14 -0.06
C MET A 651 -4.36 -14.26 1.37
N PHE A 652 -3.99 -13.33 2.23
CA PHE A 652 -4.35 -13.28 3.64
C PHE A 652 -4.56 -11.81 4.04
N ALA A 653 -5.59 -11.53 4.83
CA ALA A 653 -5.80 -10.21 5.42
C ALA A 653 -6.47 -10.27 6.80
N LEU A 654 -6.24 -9.22 7.58
CA LEU A 654 -7.02 -8.86 8.76
C LEU A 654 -7.87 -7.64 8.45
N VAL A 655 -9.10 -7.63 8.96
CA VAL A 655 -10.07 -6.54 8.79
C VAL A 655 -10.68 -6.21 10.16
N SER A 656 -10.74 -4.93 10.51
CA SER A 656 -11.46 -4.44 11.70
C SER A 656 -12.20 -3.15 11.35
N ASN A 657 -13.49 -3.10 11.67
CA ASN A 657 -14.38 -1.95 11.50
C ASN A 657 -14.15 -1.17 10.17
N GLU A 658 -14.36 -1.86 9.04
CA GLU A 658 -14.15 -1.40 7.65
C GLU A 658 -12.69 -1.10 7.21
N THR A 659 -11.75 -1.01 8.14
CA THR A 659 -10.30 -0.88 7.84
C THR A 659 -9.67 -2.24 7.49
N VAL A 660 -8.51 -2.22 6.82
CA VAL A 660 -7.66 -3.39 6.55
C VAL A 660 -6.30 -3.20 7.27
N PRO A 661 -6.19 -3.54 8.58
CA PRO A 661 -4.97 -3.31 9.35
C PRO A 661 -3.73 -4.07 8.84
N LEU A 662 -3.94 -5.20 8.15
CA LEU A 662 -2.86 -6.01 7.58
C LEU A 662 -3.37 -6.76 6.34
N ALA A 663 -2.69 -6.65 5.21
CA ALA A 663 -2.97 -7.47 4.03
C ALA A 663 -1.68 -7.93 3.34
N LEU A 664 -1.59 -9.24 3.08
CA LEU A 664 -0.54 -9.94 2.35
C LEU A 664 -1.07 -10.32 0.97
N SER A 665 -0.47 -9.74 -0.07
CA SER A 665 -0.95 -9.86 -1.46
C SER A 665 0.18 -10.17 -2.44
N ILE A 666 -0.16 -10.81 -3.55
CA ILE A 666 0.69 -10.84 -4.75
C ILE A 666 0.31 -9.65 -5.63
N VAL A 667 1.30 -9.03 -6.27
CA VAL A 667 1.13 -8.03 -7.33
C VAL A 667 2.13 -8.27 -8.48
N ASP A 668 1.76 -7.83 -9.67
CA ASP A 668 2.69 -7.64 -10.79
C ASP A 668 3.69 -6.50 -10.46
N SER A 669 4.95 -6.64 -10.90
CA SER A 669 5.97 -5.61 -10.68
C SER A 669 5.96 -4.55 -11.78
N ASN A 670 6.46 -3.35 -11.48
CA ASN A 670 6.74 -2.36 -12.51
C ASN A 670 7.82 -2.85 -13.49
N SER A 671 8.77 -3.67 -13.01
CA SER A 671 9.75 -4.37 -13.85
C SER A 671 9.10 -5.38 -14.80
N SER A 672 9.71 -5.66 -15.95
CA SER A 672 9.19 -6.66 -16.89
C SER A 672 9.37 -8.10 -16.37
N ASP A 673 8.29 -8.89 -16.44
CA ASP A 673 8.23 -10.32 -16.14
C ASP A 673 8.52 -10.76 -14.68
N SER A 674 8.50 -9.86 -13.70
CA SER A 674 8.66 -10.22 -12.27
C SER A 674 7.42 -9.89 -11.42
N GLN A 675 7.28 -10.56 -10.28
CA GLN A 675 6.14 -10.41 -9.37
C GLN A 675 6.61 -10.15 -7.95
N GLU A 676 5.89 -9.31 -7.22
CA GLU A 676 6.19 -8.97 -5.83
C GLU A 676 5.14 -9.57 -4.90
N ILE A 677 5.59 -10.11 -3.76
CA ILE A 677 4.71 -10.33 -2.61
C ILE A 677 4.89 -9.13 -1.69
N ILE A 678 3.78 -8.45 -1.39
CA ILE A 678 3.77 -7.23 -0.57
C ILE A 678 2.96 -7.45 0.71
N VAL A 679 3.44 -6.82 1.78
CA VAL A 679 2.69 -6.67 3.04
C VAL A 679 2.29 -5.21 3.17
N THR A 680 1.01 -4.97 3.42
CA THR A 680 0.42 -3.64 3.57
C THR A 680 -0.22 -3.47 4.94
N ILE A 681 -0.10 -2.28 5.52
CA ILE A 681 -0.86 -1.82 6.69
C ILE A 681 -1.72 -0.65 6.19
N GLY A 682 -3.04 -0.85 6.10
CA GLY A 682 -3.90 0.01 5.30
C GLY A 682 -3.46 0.03 3.83
N ASN A 683 -3.24 1.22 3.28
CA ASN A 683 -2.69 1.46 1.94
C ASN A 683 -1.17 1.59 1.87
N ILE A 684 -0.44 1.43 2.98
CA ILE A 684 1.03 1.60 3.00
C ILE A 684 1.72 0.23 2.91
N THR A 685 2.56 0.02 1.89
CA THR A 685 3.43 -1.16 1.79
C THR A 685 4.58 -1.06 2.79
N VAL A 686 4.62 -1.99 3.75
CA VAL A 686 5.60 -2.02 4.85
C VAL A 686 6.72 -3.04 4.65
N ALA A 687 6.52 -4.07 3.81
CA ALA A 687 7.55 -4.99 3.35
C ALA A 687 7.24 -5.46 1.93
N ARG A 688 8.26 -5.81 1.15
CA ARG A 688 8.10 -6.34 -0.21
C ARG A 688 9.18 -7.36 -0.52
N LEU A 689 8.85 -8.37 -1.32
CA LEU A 689 9.86 -9.28 -1.86
C LEU A 689 9.63 -9.58 -3.34
N GLU A 690 10.60 -9.19 -4.16
CA GLU A 690 10.65 -9.52 -5.59
C GLU A 690 10.97 -11.01 -5.82
N SER A 691 10.17 -11.63 -6.69
CA SER A 691 10.39 -12.97 -7.23
C SER A 691 10.40 -12.93 -8.76
N LYS A 692 11.37 -13.64 -9.36
CA LYS A 692 11.54 -13.66 -10.82
C LYS A 692 10.37 -14.29 -11.58
N LYS A 693 9.56 -15.14 -10.92
CA LYS A 693 8.24 -15.61 -11.38
C LYS A 693 7.58 -16.41 -10.26
N LEU A 694 6.36 -16.03 -9.86
CA LEU A 694 5.53 -16.83 -8.94
C LEU A 694 4.54 -17.71 -9.71
N CYS A 695 4.10 -17.23 -10.88
CA CYS A 695 3.34 -17.97 -11.88
C CYS A 695 4.18 -19.09 -12.53
N THR A 696 4.48 -20.15 -11.77
CA THR A 696 5.15 -21.37 -12.24
C THR A 696 4.43 -22.62 -11.73
N PRO A 697 4.65 -23.81 -12.34
CA PRO A 697 4.09 -25.06 -11.82
C PRO A 697 4.53 -25.47 -10.41
N ARG A 698 5.53 -24.80 -9.82
CA ARG A 698 6.04 -25.13 -8.48
C ARG A 698 5.17 -24.48 -7.40
N LYS A 699 4.83 -25.25 -6.35
CA LYS A 699 4.35 -24.67 -5.09
C LYS A 699 5.49 -23.86 -4.45
N VAL A 700 5.21 -22.63 -4.04
CA VAL A 700 6.11 -21.67 -3.37
C VAL A 700 5.70 -21.56 -1.90
N GLN A 701 6.66 -21.46 -0.98
CA GLN A 701 6.38 -21.25 0.44
C GLN A 701 6.49 -19.77 0.79
N VAL A 702 5.46 -19.21 1.45
CA VAL A 702 5.44 -17.82 1.94
C VAL A 702 5.30 -17.84 3.46
N GLY A 703 6.09 -17.04 4.16
CA GLY A 703 5.99 -16.83 5.60
C GLY A 703 5.78 -15.36 5.93
N LEU A 704 4.97 -15.09 6.95
CA LEU A 704 4.76 -13.77 7.51
C LEU A 704 4.76 -13.88 9.04
N LEU A 705 5.73 -13.26 9.68
CA LEU A 705 5.87 -13.17 11.13
C LEU A 705 5.76 -11.70 11.54
N VAL A 706 4.78 -11.37 12.38
CA VAL A 706 4.54 -10.00 12.87
C VAL A 706 4.34 -10.00 14.37
N THR A 707 5.03 -9.08 15.05
CA THR A 707 4.82 -8.70 16.45
C THR A 707 4.65 -7.17 16.55
N LYS A 708 4.53 -6.63 17.76
CA LYS A 708 4.50 -5.17 17.98
C LYS A 708 5.77 -4.42 17.55
N GLN A 709 6.91 -5.10 17.38
CA GLN A 709 8.23 -4.47 17.16
C GLN A 709 8.88 -4.82 15.82
N GLN A 710 8.54 -5.98 15.23
CA GLN A 710 9.18 -6.47 14.01
C GLN A 710 8.16 -7.08 13.05
N LEU A 711 8.42 -6.91 11.75
CA LEU A 711 7.69 -7.55 10.67
C LEU A 711 8.70 -8.24 9.75
N GLN A 712 8.57 -9.56 9.59
CA GLN A 712 9.42 -10.37 8.72
C GLN A 712 8.57 -11.08 7.67
N LEU A 713 8.90 -10.85 6.41
CA LEU A 713 8.34 -11.52 5.25
C LEU A 713 9.36 -12.55 4.75
N SER A 714 8.90 -13.74 4.34
CA SER A 714 9.75 -14.73 3.67
C SER A 714 9.07 -15.34 2.45
N VAL A 715 9.88 -15.68 1.43
CA VAL A 715 9.46 -16.44 0.27
C VAL A 715 10.56 -17.44 -0.08
N ASP A 716 10.24 -18.72 -0.02
CA ASP A 716 11.17 -19.85 -0.02
C ASP A 716 12.36 -19.64 0.95
N SER A 717 13.57 -19.38 0.44
CA SER A 717 14.77 -19.13 1.24
C SER A 717 15.14 -17.65 1.41
N ARG A 718 14.36 -16.74 0.82
CA ARG A 718 14.56 -15.29 0.93
C ARG A 718 13.79 -14.73 2.12
N THR A 719 14.36 -13.74 2.79
CA THR A 719 13.73 -13.00 3.89
C THR A 719 13.91 -11.49 3.68
N ASP A 720 12.88 -10.74 4.05
CA ASP A 720 12.90 -9.28 4.23
C ASP A 720 12.46 -8.98 5.67
N GLN A 721 13.08 -7.98 6.30
CA GLN A 721 12.82 -7.59 7.69
C GLN A 721 12.64 -6.07 7.77
N SER A 722 11.44 -5.67 8.17
CA SER A 722 11.02 -4.27 8.25
C SER A 722 10.81 -3.86 9.70
N ASN A 723 11.60 -2.89 10.15
CA ASN A 723 11.43 -2.20 11.43
C ASN A 723 10.53 -0.98 11.19
N ALA A 724 9.22 -1.14 11.38
CA ALA A 724 8.24 -0.16 10.97
C ALA A 724 7.54 0.53 12.16
N GLU A 725 7.70 1.85 12.27
CA GLU A 725 6.98 2.72 13.22
C GLU A 725 5.44 2.61 13.06
N LEU A 726 5.01 2.22 11.86
CA LEU A 726 3.62 1.90 11.46
C LEU A 726 3.02 0.67 12.19
N LEU A 727 3.82 -0.17 12.86
CA LEU A 727 3.30 -1.28 13.69
C LEU A 727 2.45 -0.78 14.87
N SER A 728 2.57 0.49 15.25
CA SER A 728 1.67 1.18 16.19
C SER A 728 0.20 1.16 15.74
N VAL A 729 -0.07 1.39 14.44
CA VAL A 729 -1.42 1.36 13.85
C VAL A 729 -2.00 -0.05 13.88
N LEU A 730 -1.18 -1.05 13.50
CA LEU A 730 -1.58 -2.45 13.58
C LEU A 730 -1.83 -2.88 15.04
N HIS A 731 -0.99 -2.49 16.00
CA HIS A 731 -1.23 -2.79 17.41
C HIS A 731 -2.57 -2.22 17.89
N GLN A 732 -2.91 -0.97 17.54
CA GLN A 732 -4.18 -0.37 17.94
C GLN A 732 -5.40 -1.12 17.35
N ALA A 733 -5.28 -1.65 16.13
CA ALA A 733 -6.31 -2.51 15.55
C ALA A 733 -6.38 -3.90 16.21
N MET A 734 -5.23 -4.50 16.58
CA MET A 734 -5.15 -5.79 17.28
C MET A 734 -5.65 -5.76 18.74
N ILE A 735 -5.94 -4.57 19.29
CA ILE A 735 -6.68 -4.41 20.57
C ILE A 735 -8.21 -4.58 20.35
N THR A 736 -8.68 -4.48 19.10
CA THR A 736 -10.08 -4.69 18.70
C THR A 736 -10.29 -6.07 18.08
N ASP A 737 -11.54 -6.51 17.94
CA ASP A 737 -11.88 -7.77 17.27
C ASP A 737 -11.47 -7.74 15.78
N VAL A 738 -10.32 -8.34 15.46
CA VAL A 738 -9.85 -8.53 14.08
C VAL A 738 -10.45 -9.80 13.46
N VAL A 739 -10.89 -9.68 12.22
CA VAL A 739 -11.43 -10.80 11.43
C VAL A 739 -10.43 -11.21 10.36
N THR A 740 -10.08 -12.50 10.31
CA THR A 740 -9.19 -13.06 9.29
C THR A 740 -9.94 -13.39 8.01
N TYR A 741 -9.43 -12.95 6.87
CA TYR A 741 -9.91 -13.30 5.54
C TYR A 741 -8.80 -13.99 4.71
N LEU A 742 -9.18 -15.01 3.94
CA LEU A 742 -8.32 -15.71 2.99
C LEU A 742 -8.84 -15.56 1.57
N GLY A 743 -7.92 -15.36 0.63
CA GLY A 743 -8.20 -15.32 -0.81
C GLY A 743 -8.93 -14.08 -1.33
N GLY A 744 -9.15 -13.07 -0.50
CA GLY A 744 -9.83 -11.82 -0.86
C GLY A 744 -10.22 -10.99 0.35
N LEU A 745 -11.02 -9.95 0.10
CA LEU A 745 -11.52 -9.02 1.11
C LEU A 745 -13.06 -8.89 1.04
N PRO A 746 -13.73 -8.54 2.16
CA PRO A 746 -15.12 -8.12 2.16
C PRO A 746 -15.27 -6.74 1.49
N ASP A 747 -16.47 -6.18 1.48
CA ASP A 747 -16.68 -4.78 1.09
C ASP A 747 -16.03 -3.84 2.12
N VAL A 748 -15.11 -3.01 1.60
CA VAL A 748 -14.25 -2.06 2.32
C VAL A 748 -14.14 -0.79 1.49
N PRO A 749 -13.86 0.38 2.09
CA PRO A 749 -13.72 1.63 1.36
C PRO A 749 -12.60 1.62 0.30
N VAL A 750 -12.75 2.48 -0.71
CA VAL A 750 -11.68 2.74 -1.69
C VAL A 750 -10.47 3.32 -0.95
N GLY A 751 -9.27 2.82 -1.25
CA GLY A 751 -8.05 3.21 -0.55
C GLY A 751 -7.87 2.58 0.85
N ALA A 752 -8.76 1.69 1.32
CA ALA A 752 -8.53 0.96 2.57
C ALA A 752 -7.32 0.00 2.49
N THR A 753 -6.95 -0.44 1.29
CA THR A 753 -5.68 -1.10 0.96
C THR A 753 -5.36 -0.97 -0.54
N LEU A 754 -4.16 -1.36 -0.96
CA LEU A 754 -3.70 -1.29 -2.36
C LEU A 754 -4.28 -2.38 -3.26
N VAL A 755 -4.60 -3.55 -2.71
CA VAL A 755 -5.06 -4.72 -3.48
C VAL A 755 -6.42 -5.19 -2.97
N THR A 756 -7.43 -5.17 -3.83
CA THR A 756 -8.79 -5.66 -3.54
C THR A 756 -9.16 -6.90 -4.37
N ALA A 757 -8.25 -7.38 -5.20
CA ALA A 757 -8.47 -8.51 -6.09
C ALA A 757 -8.52 -9.85 -5.34
N PHE A 758 -9.46 -10.71 -5.73
CA PHE A 758 -9.54 -12.07 -5.23
C PHE A 758 -8.36 -12.90 -5.74
N TYR A 759 -7.73 -13.67 -4.86
CA TYR A 759 -6.67 -14.59 -5.23
C TYR A 759 -7.21 -15.71 -6.15
N ASN A 760 -6.48 -15.98 -7.23
CA ASN A 760 -6.74 -17.11 -8.12
C ASN A 760 -5.55 -18.07 -8.09
N GLY A 761 -5.79 -19.31 -7.68
CA GLY A 761 -4.76 -20.35 -7.57
C GLY A 761 -5.02 -21.35 -6.43
N CYS A 762 -4.01 -22.16 -6.16
CA CYS A 762 -4.02 -23.17 -5.09
C CYS A 762 -3.25 -22.66 -3.87
N MET A 763 -3.85 -22.68 -2.69
CA MET A 763 -3.28 -22.06 -1.48
C MET A 763 -3.66 -22.83 -0.21
N GLU A 764 -2.66 -23.40 0.47
CA GLU A 764 -2.80 -24.09 1.76
C GLU A 764 -2.24 -23.17 2.87
N VAL A 765 -2.97 -22.96 3.98
CA VAL A 765 -2.66 -21.93 4.98
C VAL A 765 -2.54 -22.48 6.39
N LYS A 766 -1.49 -22.08 7.11
CA LYS A 766 -1.27 -22.33 8.53
C LYS A 766 -1.17 -21.00 9.29
N VAL A 767 -1.83 -20.90 10.43
CA VAL A 767 -1.75 -19.75 11.33
C VAL A 767 -1.39 -20.25 12.73
N ASN A 768 -0.36 -19.66 13.32
CA ASN A 768 0.20 -20.03 14.62
C ASN A 768 0.41 -21.56 14.73
N SER A 769 1.10 -22.10 13.72
CA SER A 769 1.38 -23.52 13.47
C SER A 769 0.17 -24.46 13.24
N ARG A 770 -1.07 -24.01 13.42
CA ARG A 770 -2.28 -24.78 13.11
C ARG A 770 -2.63 -24.65 11.63
N GLN A 771 -2.85 -25.78 10.95
CA GLN A 771 -3.46 -25.80 9.61
C GLN A 771 -4.89 -25.28 9.69
N LEU A 772 -5.24 -24.33 8.81
CA LEU A 772 -6.62 -23.90 8.64
C LEU A 772 -7.34 -24.88 7.71
N ASP A 773 -8.49 -25.36 8.18
CA ASP A 773 -9.47 -26.11 7.40
C ASP A 773 -10.54 -25.12 6.91
N LEU A 774 -10.82 -25.11 5.61
CA LEU A 774 -11.81 -24.22 5.02
C LEU A 774 -13.25 -24.62 5.32
N ASP A 775 -13.49 -25.86 5.73
CA ASP A 775 -14.78 -26.31 6.22
C ASP A 775 -15.02 -26.03 7.72
N GLU A 776 -14.01 -25.53 8.44
CA GLU A 776 -14.15 -24.88 9.76
C GLU A 776 -14.29 -23.35 9.67
N ALA A 777 -14.42 -22.78 8.47
CA ALA A 777 -14.64 -21.33 8.31
C ALA A 777 -16.02 -20.88 8.84
N ILE A 778 -16.12 -19.60 9.22
CA ILE A 778 -17.41 -18.96 9.56
C ILE A 778 -18.23 -18.74 8.29
N LEU A 779 -17.55 -18.36 7.20
CA LEU A 779 -18.13 -18.21 5.86
C LEU A 779 -17.08 -18.55 4.83
N LYS A 780 -17.45 -19.33 3.81
CA LYS A 780 -16.65 -19.66 2.63
C LYS A 780 -17.52 -19.46 1.40
N HIS A 781 -17.01 -18.78 0.37
CA HIS A 781 -17.74 -18.65 -0.89
C HIS A 781 -17.85 -20.02 -1.59
N ASN A 782 -19.03 -20.38 -2.10
CA ASN A 782 -19.34 -21.74 -2.62
C ASN A 782 -18.50 -22.18 -3.85
N SER A 783 -17.67 -21.30 -4.42
CA SER A 783 -16.72 -21.65 -5.49
C SER A 783 -15.38 -22.18 -4.97
N ILE A 784 -15.05 -21.92 -3.70
CA ILE A 784 -13.77 -22.29 -3.08
C ILE A 784 -13.83 -23.75 -2.65
N ARG A 785 -12.87 -24.54 -3.13
CA ARG A 785 -12.72 -25.96 -2.78
C ARG A 785 -11.76 -26.10 -1.59
N SER A 786 -12.15 -26.86 -0.59
CA SER A 786 -11.41 -26.94 0.68
C SER A 786 -10.12 -27.75 0.56
N HIS A 787 -10.19 -28.89 -0.11
CA HIS A 787 -9.20 -29.96 -0.04
C HIS A 787 -8.76 -30.47 -1.42
N SER A 788 -9.53 -30.15 -2.47
CA SER A 788 -9.29 -30.51 -3.88
C SER A 788 -8.86 -29.31 -4.73
N CYS A 789 -7.70 -29.45 -5.40
CA CYS A 789 -7.12 -28.44 -6.26
C CYS A 789 -7.03 -28.90 -7.72
N PRO A 790 -7.38 -28.08 -8.73
CA PRO A 790 -7.20 -28.46 -10.13
C PRO A 790 -5.71 -28.62 -10.47
N LEU A 791 -5.45 -29.55 -11.38
CA LEU A 791 -4.15 -29.65 -12.05
C LEU A 791 -3.94 -28.48 -13.01
N ILE A 792 -2.71 -28.31 -13.48
CA ILE A 792 -2.35 -27.37 -14.56
C ILE A 792 -2.77 -27.98 -15.91
N MET A 793 -3.07 -27.15 -16.91
CA MET A 793 -3.17 -27.61 -18.30
C MET A 793 -1.77 -27.71 -18.91
N GLU A 794 -1.42 -28.89 -19.42
CA GLU A 794 -0.18 -29.16 -20.17
C GLU A 794 -0.21 -28.57 -21.59
#